data_AF-A0A2N7DUA9-F1
#
_entry.id   AF-A0A2N7DUA9-F1
#
_cell.length_a   1.000
_cell.length_b   1.000
_cell.length_c   1.000
_cell.angle_alpha   90.00
_cell.angle_beta   90.00
_cell.angle_gamma   90.00
#
_symmetry.space_group_name_H-M   'P 1'
#
loop_
_entity.id
_entity.type
_entity.pdbx_description
1 polymer ?
#
loop_
_entity_poly.entity_id
_entity_poly.type
_entity_poly.pdbx_seq_one_letter_code
_entity_poly.pdbx_strand_id
1 'polypeptide(L)'
;MCITDALFHSNSLDEKTDPQERFIQALDESHIGGDFRELLIKHFQNDWLRCFGSVSKLEDVLNQTTQVKTASEKCLAIVISQDIELSLAFEYYRSGVKTTNPRFYDFLIDVKNIYFQFSPSALYQAGMKEIAGNYYQFVCWLYGEDYCYSKAFFNDEALNEMSGQERAKYFWRFFELISLKFQTLDENQRINELIRISSSTDDYVGPLTNGLNFIRAWVEFDTQNQMLSSDLYDIFYGYHSHWEELKNLARDEVTGSSDITKHLRKWLDDFRYDCIKLSLINTDLTKASKDEIGVWVREVVGYLTHIDVGLTWDELKSNEFESFEKNKLYELCAEFSHVQMSKWIEWSIQDDFTKILGSKKNSFKQLSEYHGRWITAEHFELWKTIFLEELNRLNIEEQLIILSCTPPYTEDYYSEGFQWWFELFINLVDSDDFPKHLLPSWTCVALNSNIRDKALPYVDKSIGILRGELSAPDKTNDEIKDHHKHLSCLLPAIDKISIRKGLRHRLMLQRFSVTPYTNDKLALYSGALYQGHFYDWYTSFNNLVDELSCKLRNNDKEITQASSEQIEIDFYTAFSCELVEFFLSRLRLRKGEKANNDQYDNHQVTEQSIIWRKGYVNALKELGFDLGGKVHKTINFIKKSDPDEGVRELAGQCYKAVRRHAKSNPSVKDIKRSIVAAEWWLLLCQRQGLKEEVNEQEAIKTRRNLMRNP
;
A
#
# COMPACT_ATOMS: atom_id res chain seq x y z
N MET A 1 -75.23 -64.82 14.53
CA MET A 1 -76.03 -65.08 13.32
C MET A 1 -75.15 -64.77 12.13
N CYS A 2 -75.04 -65.77 11.24
CA CYS A 2 -74.34 -65.82 9.96
C CYS A 2 -74.57 -64.53 9.10
N ILE A 3 -73.75 -64.19 8.10
CA ILE A 3 -73.60 -64.94 6.84
C ILE A 3 -72.38 -64.42 6.03
N THR A 4 -71.55 -65.38 5.62
CA THR A 4 -70.61 -65.48 4.47
C THR A 4 -69.36 -64.60 4.38
N ASP A 5 -68.26 -65.25 4.75
CA ASP A 5 -67.07 -65.37 3.90
C ASP A 5 -67.42 -65.53 2.41
N ALA A 6 -66.83 -64.67 1.58
CA ALA A 6 -66.42 -65.04 0.24
C ALA A 6 -64.91 -64.82 0.17
N LEU A 7 -64.18 -65.89 0.49
CA LEU A 7 -62.80 -66.12 0.10
C LEU A 7 -62.71 -66.03 -1.43
N PHE A 8 -62.31 -64.88 -1.96
CA PHE A 8 -61.70 -64.84 -3.28
C PHE A 8 -60.29 -65.42 -3.18
N HIS A 9 -60.23 -66.75 -3.26
CA HIS A 9 -59.04 -67.45 -3.72
C HIS A 9 -58.77 -67.04 -5.17
N SER A 10 -57.52 -66.61 -5.42
CA SER A 10 -56.75 -66.86 -6.65
C SER A 10 -57.54 -66.84 -7.96
N ASN A 11 -57.73 -65.66 -8.55
CA ASN A 11 -57.90 -65.54 -10.00
C ASN A 11 -57.01 -64.40 -10.49
N SER A 12 -56.06 -64.75 -11.36
CA SER A 12 -55.37 -63.83 -12.25
C SER A 12 -56.39 -62.88 -12.88
N LEU A 13 -56.38 -61.61 -12.48
CA LEU A 13 -57.13 -60.59 -13.20
C LEU A 13 -56.35 -60.30 -14.49
N ASP A 14 -56.67 -61.09 -15.51
CA ASP A 14 -56.32 -60.92 -16.91
C ASP A 14 -54.84 -60.53 -17.13
N GLU A 15 -53.91 -61.40 -16.72
CA GLU A 15 -52.50 -61.23 -17.06
C GLU A 15 -52.38 -61.10 -18.57
N LYS A 16 -51.93 -59.94 -19.04
CA LYS A 16 -51.73 -59.70 -20.46
C LYS A 16 -50.73 -60.71 -21.01
N THR A 17 -51.09 -61.34 -22.13
CA THR A 17 -50.22 -62.31 -22.81
C THR A 17 -49.13 -61.64 -23.64
N ASP A 18 -49.37 -60.39 -24.07
CA ASP A 18 -48.35 -59.60 -24.75
C ASP A 18 -47.28 -59.13 -23.73
N PRO A 19 -45.99 -59.40 -23.96
CA PRO A 19 -44.93 -59.03 -23.02
C PRO A 19 -44.86 -57.53 -22.72
N GLN A 20 -45.10 -56.66 -23.70
CA GLN A 20 -45.02 -55.21 -23.48
C GLN A 20 -46.22 -54.75 -22.65
N GLU A 21 -47.42 -55.21 -22.97
CA GLU A 21 -48.62 -54.91 -22.19
C GLU A 21 -48.52 -55.48 -20.76
N ARG A 22 -47.93 -56.65 -20.57
CA ARG A 22 -47.71 -57.24 -19.24
C ARG A 22 -46.75 -56.41 -18.39
N PHE A 23 -45.71 -55.85 -19.01
CA PHE A 23 -44.79 -54.93 -18.33
C PHE A 23 -45.51 -53.69 -17.83
N ILE A 24 -46.32 -53.06 -18.70
CA ILE A 24 -47.13 -51.89 -18.33
C ILE A 24 -48.13 -52.24 -17.22
N GLN A 25 -48.79 -53.39 -17.32
CA GLN A 25 -49.68 -53.91 -16.29
C GLN A 25 -48.97 -54.07 -14.93
N ALA A 26 -47.75 -54.65 -14.92
CA ALA A 26 -46.97 -54.80 -13.69
C ALA A 26 -46.62 -53.44 -13.06
N LEU A 27 -46.27 -52.43 -13.87
CA LEU A 27 -46.03 -51.07 -13.36
C LEU A 27 -47.30 -50.44 -12.78
N ASP A 28 -48.46 -50.67 -13.38
CA ASP A 28 -49.76 -50.15 -12.90
C ASP A 28 -50.18 -50.81 -11.58
N GLU A 29 -50.04 -52.13 -11.50
CA GLU A 29 -50.34 -52.94 -10.31
C GLU A 29 -49.43 -52.58 -9.13
N SER A 30 -48.16 -52.25 -9.38
CA SER A 30 -47.23 -51.73 -8.38
C SER A 30 -47.34 -50.22 -8.12
N HIS A 31 -48.35 -49.54 -8.70
CA HIS A 31 -48.58 -48.10 -8.55
C HIS A 31 -47.37 -47.22 -8.90
N ILE A 32 -46.61 -47.60 -9.92
CA ILE A 32 -45.41 -46.88 -10.38
C ILE A 32 -45.79 -45.77 -11.38
N GLY A 33 -45.48 -44.52 -11.01
CA GLY A 33 -45.76 -43.32 -11.80
C GLY A 33 -44.60 -42.32 -11.87
N GLY A 34 -44.80 -41.24 -12.63
CA GLY A 34 -43.83 -40.14 -12.82
C GLY A 34 -42.59 -40.52 -13.64
N ASP A 35 -41.53 -39.73 -13.53
CA ASP A 35 -40.27 -39.88 -14.28
C ASP A 35 -39.62 -41.26 -14.13
N PHE A 36 -39.82 -41.90 -12.96
CA PHE A 36 -39.38 -43.26 -12.72
C PHE A 36 -40.04 -44.27 -13.66
N ARG A 37 -41.36 -44.13 -13.89
CA ARG A 37 -42.11 -44.98 -14.82
C ARG A 37 -41.60 -44.82 -16.25
N GLU A 38 -41.36 -43.58 -16.68
CA GLU A 38 -40.88 -43.29 -18.04
C GLU A 38 -39.51 -43.93 -18.30
N LEU A 39 -38.60 -43.88 -17.32
CA LEU A 39 -37.30 -44.54 -17.41
C LEU A 39 -37.41 -46.06 -17.51
N LEU A 40 -38.31 -46.69 -16.76
CA LEU A 40 -38.52 -48.14 -16.84
C LEU A 40 -39.11 -48.57 -18.17
N ILE A 41 -40.06 -47.81 -18.70
CA ILE A 41 -40.64 -48.05 -20.03
C ILE A 41 -39.55 -47.94 -21.10
N LYS A 42 -38.76 -46.86 -21.07
CA LYS A 42 -37.68 -46.60 -22.03
C LYS A 42 -36.69 -47.77 -22.14
N HIS A 43 -36.26 -48.32 -21.00
CA HIS A 43 -35.16 -49.29 -20.97
C HIS A 43 -35.61 -50.74 -20.95
N PHE A 44 -36.78 -51.06 -20.39
CA PHE A 44 -37.14 -52.45 -20.12
C PHE A 44 -38.40 -52.94 -20.86
N GLN A 45 -39.28 -52.09 -21.36
CA GLN A 45 -40.57 -52.52 -21.95
C GLN A 45 -40.43 -53.64 -23.00
N ASN A 46 -39.39 -53.57 -23.83
CA ASN A 46 -39.20 -54.50 -24.95
C ASN A 46 -38.46 -55.79 -24.57
N ASP A 47 -37.71 -55.83 -23.47
CA ASP A 47 -36.80 -56.93 -23.12
C ASP A 47 -36.84 -57.33 -21.64
N TRP A 48 -37.82 -56.85 -20.86
CA TRP A 48 -37.89 -57.07 -19.39
C TRP A 48 -37.84 -58.56 -19.00
N LEU A 49 -38.45 -59.46 -19.78
CA LEU A 49 -38.40 -60.92 -19.54
C LEU A 49 -36.96 -61.44 -19.53
N ARG A 50 -36.09 -60.86 -20.35
CA ARG A 50 -34.67 -61.22 -20.39
C ARG A 50 -33.84 -60.50 -19.34
N CYS A 51 -34.30 -59.36 -18.84
CA CYS A 51 -33.63 -58.58 -17.79
C CYS A 51 -33.95 -59.10 -16.38
N PHE A 52 -35.21 -59.44 -16.12
CA PHE A 52 -35.68 -59.89 -14.80
C PHE A 52 -35.93 -61.41 -14.74
N GLY A 53 -35.99 -62.09 -15.88
CA GLY A 53 -36.08 -63.56 -15.99
C GLY A 53 -37.50 -64.13 -15.81
N SER A 54 -38.35 -63.51 -14.99
CA SER A 54 -39.75 -63.91 -14.79
C SER A 54 -40.61 -62.75 -14.31
N VAL A 55 -41.94 -62.88 -14.46
CA VAL A 55 -42.93 -61.96 -13.89
C VAL A 55 -42.73 -61.80 -12.39
N SER A 56 -42.61 -62.91 -11.66
CA SER A 56 -42.43 -62.90 -10.20
C SER A 56 -41.21 -62.08 -9.77
N LYS A 57 -40.08 -62.21 -10.48
CA LYS A 57 -38.86 -61.46 -10.18
C LYS A 57 -39.00 -59.97 -10.51
N LEU A 58 -39.69 -59.63 -11.60
CA LEU A 58 -40.02 -58.23 -11.90
C LEU A 58 -40.88 -57.62 -10.79
N GLU A 59 -41.94 -58.31 -10.38
CA GLU A 59 -42.85 -57.84 -9.32
C GLU A 59 -42.14 -57.75 -7.96
N ASP A 60 -41.26 -58.69 -7.62
CA ASP A 60 -40.45 -58.65 -6.41
C ASP A 60 -39.56 -57.39 -6.39
N VAL A 61 -38.90 -57.07 -7.50
CA VAL A 61 -38.06 -55.87 -7.66
C VAL A 61 -38.91 -54.60 -7.57
N LEU A 62 -40.04 -54.55 -8.28
CA LEU A 62 -40.96 -53.40 -8.22
C LEU A 62 -41.52 -53.20 -6.80
N ASN A 63 -41.90 -54.26 -6.10
CA ASN A 63 -42.36 -54.19 -4.71
C ASN A 63 -41.29 -53.65 -3.77
N GLN A 64 -40.02 -54.03 -3.95
CA GLN A 64 -38.91 -53.45 -3.17
C GLN A 64 -38.76 -51.95 -3.43
N THR A 65 -38.98 -51.49 -4.67
CA THR A 65 -38.90 -50.05 -4.99
C THR A 65 -40.05 -49.24 -4.37
N THR A 66 -41.23 -49.83 -4.15
CA THR A 66 -42.35 -49.12 -3.53
C THR A 66 -42.13 -48.74 -2.06
N GLN A 67 -41.19 -49.41 -1.39
CA GLN A 67 -40.81 -49.11 0.01
C GLN A 67 -39.94 -47.85 0.14
N VAL A 68 -39.48 -47.32 -0.98
CA VAL A 68 -38.50 -46.24 -1.06
C VAL A 68 -39.16 -44.95 -1.55
N LYS A 69 -38.75 -43.78 -1.01
CA LYS A 69 -39.52 -42.54 -1.17
C LYS A 69 -39.19 -41.77 -2.45
N THR A 70 -37.91 -41.64 -2.81
CA THR A 70 -37.49 -40.78 -3.94
C THR A 70 -37.31 -41.56 -5.23
N ALA A 71 -37.45 -40.89 -6.38
CA ALA A 71 -37.27 -41.53 -7.70
C ALA A 71 -35.83 -42.02 -7.92
N SER A 72 -34.82 -41.30 -7.41
CA SER A 72 -33.41 -41.68 -7.50
C SER A 72 -33.10 -42.95 -6.72
N GLU A 73 -33.61 -43.07 -5.48
CA GLU A 73 -33.42 -44.29 -4.68
C GLU A 73 -34.20 -45.48 -5.26
N LYS A 74 -35.38 -45.25 -5.87
CA LYS A 74 -36.13 -46.29 -6.60
C LYS A 74 -35.37 -46.82 -7.81
N CYS A 75 -34.78 -45.93 -8.60
CA CYS A 75 -33.89 -46.30 -9.69
C CYS A 75 -32.69 -47.11 -9.18
N LEU A 76 -32.08 -46.68 -8.08
CA LEU A 76 -30.95 -47.38 -7.47
C LEU A 76 -31.31 -48.78 -6.99
N ALA A 77 -32.47 -48.96 -6.36
CA ALA A 77 -32.93 -50.30 -5.95
C ALA A 77 -33.02 -51.27 -7.14
N ILE A 78 -33.43 -50.78 -8.32
CA ILE A 78 -33.43 -51.58 -9.55
C ILE A 78 -32.01 -51.88 -10.03
N VAL A 79 -31.14 -50.88 -10.06
CA VAL A 79 -29.71 -51.06 -10.42
C VAL A 79 -29.07 -52.12 -9.51
N ILE A 80 -29.25 -52.00 -8.19
CA ILE A 80 -28.64 -52.89 -7.19
C ILE A 80 -29.26 -54.29 -7.25
N SER A 81 -30.52 -54.45 -7.64
CA SER A 81 -31.13 -55.78 -7.86
C SER A 81 -30.43 -56.61 -8.93
N GLN A 82 -29.57 -55.99 -9.73
CA GLN A 82 -28.79 -56.59 -10.82
C GLN A 82 -27.29 -56.52 -10.56
N ASP A 83 -26.90 -56.53 -9.28
CA ASP A 83 -25.51 -56.49 -8.81
C ASP A 83 -24.59 -57.46 -9.56
N ILE A 84 -25.01 -58.70 -9.82
CA ILE A 84 -24.21 -59.70 -10.53
C ILE A 84 -23.89 -59.25 -11.97
N GLU A 85 -24.90 -58.78 -12.72
CA GLU A 85 -24.70 -58.35 -14.11
C GLU A 85 -23.82 -57.09 -14.18
N LEU A 86 -24.03 -56.15 -13.27
CA LEU A 86 -23.23 -54.92 -13.20
C LEU A 86 -21.81 -55.17 -12.70
N SER A 87 -21.62 -56.13 -11.78
CA SER A 87 -20.28 -56.54 -11.32
C SER A 87 -19.50 -57.19 -12.46
N LEU A 88 -20.15 -58.03 -13.27
CA LEU A 88 -19.55 -58.58 -14.49
C LEU A 88 -19.18 -57.47 -15.48
N ALA A 89 -20.08 -56.51 -15.71
CA ALA A 89 -19.81 -55.36 -16.57
C ALA A 89 -18.58 -54.55 -16.13
N PHE A 90 -18.48 -54.30 -14.83
CA PHE A 90 -17.37 -53.61 -14.21
C PHE A 90 -16.06 -54.41 -14.35
N GLU A 91 -16.10 -55.73 -14.14
CA GLU A 91 -14.93 -56.60 -14.33
C GLU A 91 -14.45 -56.66 -15.79
N TYR A 92 -15.37 -56.62 -16.75
CA TYR A 92 -14.99 -56.51 -18.16
C TYR A 92 -14.34 -55.17 -18.49
N TYR A 93 -14.86 -54.06 -17.95
CA TYR A 93 -14.23 -52.74 -18.06
C TYR A 93 -12.80 -52.80 -17.51
N ARG A 94 -12.62 -53.35 -16.30
CA ARG A 94 -11.31 -53.50 -15.65
C ARG A 94 -10.34 -54.34 -16.47
N SER A 95 -10.84 -55.33 -17.21
CA SER A 95 -10.06 -56.23 -18.05
C SER A 95 -9.76 -55.65 -19.45
N GLY A 96 -10.27 -54.46 -19.78
CA GLY A 96 -10.10 -53.84 -21.09
C GLY A 96 -10.81 -54.56 -22.24
N VAL A 97 -11.77 -55.44 -21.91
CA VAL A 97 -12.51 -56.23 -22.90
C VAL A 97 -13.69 -55.40 -23.41
N LYS A 98 -13.77 -55.18 -24.73
CA LYS A 98 -14.94 -54.54 -25.34
C LYS A 98 -16.18 -55.41 -25.08
N THR A 99 -17.08 -54.92 -24.26
CA THR A 99 -18.36 -55.55 -23.98
C THR A 99 -19.38 -55.22 -25.07
N THR A 100 -20.30 -56.15 -25.31
CA THR A 100 -21.67 -55.81 -25.69
C THR A 100 -22.33 -55.22 -24.45
N ASN A 101 -22.81 -53.98 -24.55
CA ASN A 101 -23.37 -53.20 -23.44
C ASN A 101 -24.34 -54.06 -22.58
N PRO A 102 -24.10 -54.23 -21.27
CA PRO A 102 -25.05 -54.88 -20.37
C PRO A 102 -26.38 -54.13 -20.44
N ARG A 103 -27.52 -54.83 -20.48
CA ARG A 103 -28.84 -54.19 -20.67
C ARG A 103 -29.19 -53.17 -19.59
N PHE A 104 -28.62 -53.32 -18.39
CA PHE A 104 -28.77 -52.39 -17.28
C PHE A 104 -27.77 -51.22 -17.29
N TYR A 105 -26.76 -51.26 -18.17
CA TYR A 105 -25.76 -50.19 -18.25
C TYR A 105 -26.36 -48.91 -18.82
N ASP A 106 -27.15 -48.98 -19.89
CA ASP A 106 -27.80 -47.79 -20.46
C ASP A 106 -28.82 -47.17 -19.49
N PHE A 107 -29.52 -48.00 -18.71
CA PHE A 107 -30.37 -47.54 -17.61
C PHE A 107 -29.54 -46.85 -16.52
N LEU A 108 -28.42 -47.44 -16.09
CA LEU A 108 -27.51 -46.84 -15.13
C LEU A 108 -26.94 -45.50 -15.61
N ILE A 109 -26.60 -45.38 -16.90
CA ILE A 109 -26.11 -44.13 -17.50
C ILE A 109 -27.17 -43.04 -17.45
N ASP A 110 -28.43 -43.35 -17.75
CA ASP A 110 -29.53 -42.38 -17.62
C ASP A 110 -29.79 -42.01 -16.15
N VAL A 111 -29.80 -42.97 -15.23
CA VAL A 111 -29.94 -42.72 -13.79
C VAL A 111 -28.82 -41.80 -13.29
N LYS A 112 -27.58 -42.08 -13.70
CA LYS A 112 -26.42 -41.24 -13.42
C LYS A 112 -26.64 -39.83 -13.96
N ASN A 113 -26.98 -39.67 -15.23
CA ASN A 113 -27.13 -38.37 -15.89
C ASN A 113 -28.30 -37.55 -15.34
N ILE A 114 -29.38 -38.18 -14.89
CA ILE A 114 -30.58 -37.48 -14.40
C ILE A 114 -30.46 -37.12 -12.92
N TYR A 115 -29.96 -38.04 -12.08
CA TYR A 115 -30.03 -37.90 -10.63
C TYR A 115 -28.68 -37.70 -9.95
N PHE A 116 -27.56 -38.08 -10.58
CA PHE A 116 -26.24 -38.10 -9.95
C PHE A 116 -25.15 -37.41 -10.79
N GLN A 117 -25.54 -36.56 -11.75
CA GLN A 117 -24.62 -35.94 -12.70
C GLN A 117 -23.43 -35.24 -12.03
N PHE A 118 -23.67 -34.62 -10.87
CA PHE A 118 -22.70 -33.81 -10.13
C PHE A 118 -22.27 -34.41 -8.79
N SER A 119 -22.69 -35.64 -8.47
CA SER A 119 -22.23 -36.32 -7.25
C SER A 119 -22.01 -37.82 -7.47
N PRO A 120 -20.87 -38.20 -8.08
CA PRO A 120 -20.44 -39.59 -8.12
C PRO A 120 -20.30 -40.19 -6.74
N SER A 121 -19.93 -39.39 -5.73
CA SER A 121 -19.80 -39.86 -4.35
C SER A 121 -21.14 -40.35 -3.79
N ALA A 122 -22.22 -39.58 -4.01
CA ALA A 122 -23.56 -39.99 -3.59
C ALA A 122 -24.00 -41.29 -4.27
N LEU A 123 -23.80 -41.41 -5.59
CA LEU A 123 -24.12 -42.64 -6.33
C LEU A 123 -23.33 -43.85 -5.82
N TYR A 124 -22.04 -43.64 -5.51
CA TYR A 124 -21.17 -44.69 -4.97
C TYR A 124 -21.64 -45.19 -3.60
N GLN A 125 -21.89 -44.26 -2.69
CA GLN A 125 -22.31 -44.57 -1.32
C GLN A 125 -23.71 -45.18 -1.25
N ALA A 126 -24.60 -44.79 -2.17
CA ALA A 126 -25.97 -45.28 -2.20
C ALA A 126 -26.11 -46.75 -2.64
N GLY A 127 -25.03 -47.39 -3.10
CA GLY A 127 -25.00 -48.85 -3.29
C GLY A 127 -23.99 -49.34 -4.32
N MET A 128 -23.50 -48.47 -5.22
CA MET A 128 -22.56 -48.88 -6.26
C MET A 128 -21.19 -49.36 -5.71
N LYS A 129 -20.86 -49.05 -4.44
CA LYS A 129 -19.70 -49.61 -3.73
C LYS A 129 -19.69 -51.14 -3.65
N GLU A 130 -20.86 -51.78 -3.65
CA GLU A 130 -20.99 -53.24 -3.61
C GLU A 130 -20.70 -53.87 -4.98
N ILE A 131 -20.93 -53.11 -6.06
CA ILE A 131 -20.68 -53.51 -7.46
C ILE A 131 -19.23 -53.23 -7.84
N ALA A 132 -18.76 -52.02 -7.53
CA ALA A 132 -17.40 -51.57 -7.80
C ALA A 132 -16.71 -51.27 -6.46
N GLY A 133 -15.89 -52.20 -5.97
CA GLY A 133 -15.22 -52.05 -4.68
C GLY A 133 -14.18 -50.92 -4.60
N ASN A 134 -13.88 -50.26 -5.72
CA ASN A 134 -12.91 -49.17 -5.81
C ASN A 134 -13.56 -47.92 -6.41
N TYR A 135 -13.58 -46.83 -5.63
CA TYR A 135 -14.21 -45.57 -6.03
C TYR A 135 -13.56 -44.93 -7.26
N TYR A 136 -12.22 -44.93 -7.37
CA TYR A 136 -11.53 -44.39 -8.55
C TYR A 136 -11.94 -45.13 -9.83
N GLN A 137 -11.90 -46.46 -9.81
CA GLN A 137 -12.30 -47.28 -10.95
C GLN A 137 -13.78 -47.12 -11.30
N PHE A 138 -14.65 -46.95 -10.30
CA PHE A 138 -16.05 -46.63 -10.49
C PHE A 138 -16.24 -45.28 -11.21
N VAL A 139 -15.54 -44.23 -10.78
CA VAL A 139 -15.59 -42.91 -11.41
C VAL A 139 -15.10 -43.00 -12.86
N CYS A 140 -13.96 -43.65 -13.11
CA CYS A 140 -13.44 -43.83 -14.46
C CYS A 140 -14.40 -44.61 -15.36
N TRP A 141 -15.08 -45.63 -14.81
CA TRP A 141 -16.02 -46.46 -15.54
C TRP A 141 -17.27 -45.68 -15.99
N LEU A 142 -17.91 -44.93 -15.09
CA LEU A 142 -19.22 -44.29 -15.36
C LEU A 142 -19.15 -42.82 -15.77
N TYR A 143 -18.13 -42.10 -15.32
CA TYR A 143 -17.96 -40.66 -15.56
C TYR A 143 -16.81 -40.36 -16.53
N GLY A 144 -15.93 -41.32 -16.78
CA GLY A 144 -14.80 -41.21 -17.69
C GLY A 144 -13.48 -41.02 -16.95
N GLU A 145 -12.38 -41.41 -17.61
CA GLU A 145 -11.03 -41.39 -17.01
C GLU A 145 -10.59 -39.99 -16.58
N ASP A 146 -11.02 -38.95 -17.29
CA ASP A 146 -10.63 -37.57 -17.01
C ASP A 146 -11.50 -36.87 -15.96
N TYR A 147 -12.60 -37.49 -15.51
CA TYR A 147 -13.55 -36.85 -14.59
C TYR A 147 -12.89 -36.46 -13.27
N CYS A 148 -11.93 -37.24 -12.78
CA CYS A 148 -11.20 -36.94 -11.53
C CYS A 148 -10.30 -35.70 -11.60
N TYR A 149 -10.05 -35.16 -12.79
CA TYR A 149 -9.35 -33.88 -12.99
C TYR A 149 -10.32 -32.73 -13.26
N SER A 150 -11.63 -32.94 -13.11
CA SER A 150 -12.65 -31.94 -13.42
C SER A 150 -13.12 -31.19 -12.19
N LYS A 151 -13.54 -29.93 -12.38
CA LYS A 151 -14.19 -29.12 -11.35
C LYS A 151 -15.36 -29.84 -10.66
N ALA A 152 -16.14 -30.61 -11.41
CA ALA A 152 -17.31 -31.32 -10.88
C ALA A 152 -16.93 -32.41 -9.87
N PHE A 153 -15.74 -33.01 -9.98
CA PHE A 153 -15.23 -33.97 -9.00
C PHE A 153 -14.87 -33.29 -7.68
N PHE A 154 -14.10 -32.19 -7.73
CA PHE A 154 -13.69 -31.47 -6.54
C PHE A 154 -14.87 -30.74 -5.89
N ASN A 155 -15.84 -30.26 -6.67
CA ASN A 155 -17.01 -29.54 -6.16
C ASN A 155 -18.17 -30.46 -5.72
N ASP A 156 -17.95 -31.78 -5.58
CA ASP A 156 -18.96 -32.71 -5.07
C ASP A 156 -19.45 -32.25 -3.69
N GLU A 157 -20.77 -32.13 -3.52
CA GLU A 157 -21.42 -31.64 -2.30
C GLU A 157 -20.95 -32.40 -1.07
N ALA A 158 -20.84 -33.73 -1.17
CA ALA A 158 -20.41 -34.57 -0.05
C ALA A 158 -18.94 -34.35 0.34
N LEU A 159 -18.09 -33.93 -0.61
CA LEU A 159 -16.69 -33.59 -0.33
C LEU A 159 -16.54 -32.18 0.21
N ASN A 160 -17.45 -31.26 -0.14
CA ASN A 160 -17.44 -29.88 0.37
C ASN A 160 -17.95 -29.79 1.82
N GLU A 161 -18.72 -30.78 2.28
CA GLU A 161 -19.14 -30.89 3.68
C GLU A 161 -18.02 -31.36 4.63
N MET A 162 -16.92 -31.92 4.09
CA MET A 162 -15.80 -32.41 4.88
C MET A 162 -14.95 -31.26 5.44
N SER A 163 -14.33 -31.46 6.60
CA SER A 163 -13.28 -30.54 7.07
C SER A 163 -12.05 -30.59 6.16
N GLY A 164 -11.24 -29.53 6.13
CA GLY A 164 -10.03 -29.45 5.27
C GLY A 164 -9.09 -30.65 5.44
N GLN A 165 -8.87 -31.11 6.68
CA GLN A 165 -8.04 -32.28 6.96
C GLN A 165 -8.65 -33.60 6.46
N GLU A 166 -9.95 -33.79 6.62
CA GLU A 166 -10.65 -34.99 6.15
C GLU A 166 -10.68 -35.05 4.63
N ARG A 167 -10.91 -33.90 3.99
CA ARG A 167 -10.86 -33.73 2.54
C ARG A 167 -9.46 -34.00 2.00
N ALA A 168 -8.42 -33.44 2.63
CA ALA A 168 -7.03 -33.69 2.24
C ALA A 168 -6.66 -35.17 2.36
N LYS A 169 -7.06 -35.82 3.46
CA LYS A 169 -6.87 -37.26 3.65
C LYS A 169 -7.60 -38.08 2.57
N TYR A 170 -8.81 -37.68 2.21
CA TYR A 170 -9.58 -38.33 1.15
C TYR A 170 -8.86 -38.23 -0.20
N PHE A 171 -8.41 -37.03 -0.57
CA PHE A 171 -7.70 -36.82 -1.83
C PHE A 171 -6.32 -37.47 -1.88
N TRP A 172 -5.59 -37.53 -0.77
CA TRP A 172 -4.35 -38.30 -0.70
C TRP A 172 -4.59 -39.80 -0.92
N ARG A 173 -5.64 -40.37 -0.32
CA ARG A 173 -6.04 -41.76 -0.61
C ARG A 173 -6.45 -41.94 -2.07
N PHE A 174 -7.07 -40.93 -2.67
CA PHE A 174 -7.41 -40.96 -4.10
C PHE A 174 -6.15 -40.90 -4.99
N PHE A 175 -5.17 -40.08 -4.62
CA PHE A 175 -3.85 -40.01 -5.27
C PHE A 175 -3.12 -41.36 -5.24
N GLU A 176 -3.16 -42.08 -4.12
CA GLU A 176 -2.59 -43.43 -4.01
C GLU A 176 -3.23 -44.41 -5.00
N LEU A 177 -4.55 -44.31 -5.21
CA LEU A 177 -5.28 -45.15 -6.16
C LEU A 177 -4.94 -44.82 -7.61
N ILE A 178 -4.88 -43.53 -7.97
CA ILE A 178 -4.46 -43.08 -9.31
C ILE A 178 -3.03 -43.53 -9.59
N SER A 179 -2.16 -43.42 -8.58
CA SER A 179 -0.73 -43.71 -8.69
C SER A 179 -0.39 -45.15 -8.27
N LEU A 180 -1.36 -46.07 -8.22
CA LEU A 180 -1.16 -47.42 -7.68
C LEU A 180 -0.02 -48.16 -8.37
N LYS A 181 0.12 -48.00 -9.70
CA LYS A 181 1.23 -48.60 -10.45
C LYS A 181 2.59 -48.13 -9.94
N PHE A 182 2.75 -46.84 -9.63
CA PHE A 182 3.96 -46.31 -9.01
C PHE A 182 4.14 -46.87 -7.59
N GLN A 183 3.07 -46.95 -6.80
CA GLN A 183 3.12 -47.49 -5.43
C GLN A 183 3.44 -48.99 -5.38
N THR A 184 3.21 -49.75 -6.45
CA THR A 184 3.59 -51.17 -6.49
C THR A 184 5.06 -51.41 -6.85
N LEU A 185 5.77 -50.38 -7.31
CA LEU A 185 7.19 -50.47 -7.64
C LEU A 185 8.05 -50.56 -6.37
N ASP A 186 9.17 -51.27 -6.46
CA ASP A 186 10.20 -51.25 -5.41
C ASP A 186 10.92 -49.89 -5.34
N GLU A 187 11.67 -49.65 -4.27
CA GLU A 187 12.33 -48.36 -4.02
C GLU A 187 13.25 -47.92 -5.18
N ASN A 188 14.06 -48.84 -5.74
CA ASN A 188 14.94 -48.55 -6.87
C ASN A 188 14.16 -48.20 -8.14
N GLN A 189 13.07 -48.92 -8.40
CA GLN A 189 12.18 -48.65 -9.53
C GLN A 189 11.49 -47.30 -9.40
N ARG A 190 11.02 -46.93 -8.20
CA ARG A 190 10.40 -45.61 -7.94
C ARG A 190 11.38 -44.47 -8.18
N ILE A 191 12.64 -44.61 -7.75
CA ILE A 191 13.68 -43.60 -8.00
C ILE A 191 13.94 -43.45 -9.49
N ASN A 192 14.11 -44.56 -10.21
CA ASN A 192 14.34 -44.53 -11.65
C ASN A 192 13.17 -43.87 -12.39
N GLU A 193 11.94 -44.09 -11.91
CA GLU A 193 10.77 -43.42 -12.45
C GLU A 193 10.78 -41.92 -12.16
N LEU A 194 11.13 -41.49 -10.95
CA LEU A 194 11.28 -40.07 -10.61
C LEU A 194 12.37 -39.40 -11.45
N ILE A 195 13.54 -40.03 -11.62
CA ILE A 195 14.63 -39.53 -12.48
C ILE A 195 14.14 -39.40 -13.92
N ARG A 196 13.40 -40.39 -14.41
CA ARG A 196 12.88 -40.39 -15.77
C ARG A 196 11.88 -39.27 -15.99
N ILE A 197 10.97 -39.03 -15.04
CA ILE A 197 10.00 -37.93 -15.09
C ILE A 197 10.74 -36.58 -15.01
N SER A 198 11.66 -36.42 -14.06
CA SER A 198 12.37 -35.15 -13.84
C SER A 198 13.30 -34.77 -14.99
N SER A 199 13.81 -35.76 -15.72
CA SER A 199 14.75 -35.57 -16.83
C SER A 199 14.06 -35.58 -18.20
N SER A 200 12.74 -35.82 -18.27
CA SER A 200 12.04 -35.93 -19.54
C SER A 200 11.81 -34.54 -20.15
N THR A 201 12.17 -34.39 -21.42
CA THR A 201 11.83 -33.21 -22.24
C THR A 201 10.60 -33.41 -23.12
N ASP A 202 10.07 -34.65 -23.17
CA ASP A 202 8.90 -35.05 -23.94
C ASP A 202 7.70 -35.25 -23.00
N ASP A 203 6.47 -35.32 -23.55
CA ASP A 203 5.22 -35.62 -22.83
C ASP A 203 5.20 -37.07 -22.28
N TYR A 204 6.15 -37.41 -21.41
CA TYR A 204 6.25 -38.71 -20.80
C TYR A 204 5.13 -38.91 -19.77
N VAL A 205 4.19 -39.79 -20.14
CA VAL A 205 3.11 -40.24 -19.25
C VAL A 205 3.58 -41.49 -18.51
N GLY A 206 4.15 -41.28 -17.33
CA GLY A 206 4.60 -42.33 -16.41
C GLY A 206 3.55 -42.71 -15.36
N PRO A 207 3.77 -43.77 -14.56
CA PRO A 207 2.87 -44.24 -13.51
C PRO A 207 2.55 -43.23 -12.40
N LEU A 208 3.38 -42.18 -12.24
CA LEU A 208 3.19 -41.10 -11.27
C LEU A 208 2.61 -39.82 -11.91
N THR A 209 2.75 -39.63 -13.24
CA THR A 209 2.35 -38.39 -13.93
C THR A 209 0.87 -38.07 -13.71
N ASN A 210 0.00 -39.08 -13.75
CA ASN A 210 -1.44 -38.92 -13.46
C ASN A 210 -1.71 -38.44 -12.03
N GLY A 211 -0.95 -38.93 -11.05
CA GLY A 211 -1.05 -38.46 -9.66
C GLY A 211 -0.62 -37.01 -9.52
N LEU A 212 0.46 -36.60 -10.20
CA LEU A 212 0.91 -35.19 -10.19
C LEU A 212 -0.11 -34.27 -10.85
N ASN A 213 -0.72 -34.70 -11.96
CA ASN A 213 -1.81 -33.96 -12.60
C ASN A 213 -3.04 -33.85 -11.69
N PHE A 214 -3.33 -34.89 -10.91
CA PHE A 214 -4.40 -34.85 -9.91
C PHE A 214 -4.12 -33.83 -8.80
N ILE A 215 -2.87 -33.75 -8.30
CA ILE A 215 -2.49 -32.72 -7.32
C ILE A 215 -2.66 -31.31 -7.91
N ARG A 216 -2.27 -31.09 -9.18
CA ARG A 216 -2.49 -29.80 -9.85
C ARG A 216 -3.97 -29.43 -9.94
N ALA A 217 -4.80 -30.36 -10.39
CA ALA A 217 -6.26 -30.15 -10.47
C ALA A 217 -6.86 -29.89 -9.09
N TRP A 218 -6.41 -30.63 -8.06
CA TRP A 218 -6.83 -30.41 -6.69
C TRP A 218 -6.52 -28.97 -6.24
N VAL A 219 -5.28 -28.52 -6.40
CA VAL A 219 -4.88 -27.15 -6.04
C VAL A 219 -5.69 -26.10 -6.79
N GLU A 220 -5.88 -26.27 -8.11
CA GLU A 220 -6.65 -25.34 -8.93
C GLU A 220 -8.09 -25.18 -8.42
N PHE A 221 -8.81 -26.29 -8.23
CA PHE A 221 -10.25 -26.23 -7.94
C PHE A 221 -10.57 -25.94 -6.48
N ASP A 222 -9.77 -26.40 -5.51
CA ASP A 222 -9.97 -26.03 -4.10
C ASP A 222 -9.73 -24.54 -3.89
N THR A 223 -8.72 -23.97 -4.56
CA THR A 223 -8.46 -22.53 -4.52
C THR A 223 -9.58 -21.70 -5.14
N GLN A 224 -10.17 -22.13 -6.26
CA GLN A 224 -11.33 -21.45 -6.87
C GLN A 224 -12.57 -21.41 -5.96
N ASN A 225 -12.71 -22.35 -5.01
CA ASN A 225 -13.86 -22.42 -4.10
C ASN A 225 -13.62 -21.70 -2.76
N GLN A 226 -12.56 -20.87 -2.64
CA GLN A 226 -12.26 -20.08 -1.45
C GLN A 226 -11.99 -20.89 -0.17
N MET A 227 -11.49 -22.12 -0.27
CA MET A 227 -11.06 -22.93 0.89
C MET A 227 -9.65 -22.53 1.41
N LEU A 228 -9.22 -21.32 1.06
CA LEU A 228 -7.84 -20.87 0.89
C LEU A 228 -6.95 -20.70 2.14
N SER A 229 -7.42 -20.91 3.37
CA SER A 229 -6.55 -20.67 4.54
C SER A 229 -5.79 -21.90 5.07
N SER A 230 -6.05 -23.11 4.55
CA SER A 230 -5.43 -24.37 5.05
C SER A 230 -4.87 -25.32 3.98
N ASP A 231 -5.19 -25.16 2.70
CA ASP A 231 -5.11 -26.29 1.77
C ASP A 231 -3.69 -26.63 1.27
N LEU A 232 -2.85 -25.67 0.92
CA LEU A 232 -1.49 -25.98 0.46
C LEU A 232 -0.60 -26.56 1.57
N TYR A 233 -0.82 -26.13 2.81
CA TYR A 233 -0.12 -26.71 3.95
C TYR A 233 -0.53 -28.17 4.13
N ASP A 234 -1.83 -28.47 4.12
CA ASP A 234 -2.32 -29.84 4.27
C ASP A 234 -1.92 -30.75 3.09
N ILE A 235 -1.76 -30.18 1.89
CA ILE A 235 -1.21 -30.90 0.73
C ILE A 235 0.28 -31.21 0.95
N PHE A 236 1.16 -30.22 1.17
CA PHE A 236 2.61 -30.45 1.10
C PHE A 236 3.29 -30.74 2.44
N TYR A 237 2.67 -30.39 3.55
CA TYR A 237 3.26 -30.43 4.90
C TYR A 237 2.33 -31.05 5.96
N GLY A 238 1.08 -31.37 5.59
CA GLY A 238 0.10 -31.95 6.50
C GLY A 238 0.53 -33.30 7.04
N TYR A 239 0.01 -33.68 8.21
CA TYR A 239 0.33 -34.96 8.86
C TYR A 239 -0.02 -36.19 8.00
N HIS A 240 -0.99 -36.04 7.09
CA HIS A 240 -1.42 -37.07 6.15
C HIS A 240 -0.85 -36.88 4.73
N SER A 241 0.10 -35.96 4.55
CA SER A 241 0.72 -35.73 3.27
C SER A 241 1.65 -36.87 2.89
N HIS A 242 1.40 -37.50 1.75
CA HIS A 242 2.33 -38.46 1.14
C HIS A 242 3.45 -37.76 0.36
N TRP A 243 3.47 -36.43 0.32
CA TRP A 243 4.54 -35.66 -0.32
C TRP A 243 5.91 -35.93 0.31
N GLU A 244 5.96 -36.08 1.63
CA GLU A 244 7.19 -36.43 2.34
C GLU A 244 7.76 -37.79 1.90
N GLU A 245 6.90 -38.75 1.53
CA GLU A 245 7.35 -40.05 1.01
C GLU A 245 8.08 -39.88 -0.34
N LEU A 246 7.58 -39.02 -1.22
CA LEU A 246 8.25 -38.69 -2.49
C LEU A 246 9.59 -37.98 -2.25
N LYS A 247 9.64 -37.03 -1.30
CA LYS A 247 10.90 -36.38 -0.94
C LYS A 247 11.92 -37.35 -0.33
N ASN A 248 11.46 -38.36 0.41
CA ASN A 248 12.34 -39.36 1.01
C ASN A 248 13.05 -40.24 -0.03
N LEU A 249 12.50 -40.36 -1.24
CA LEU A 249 13.17 -41.02 -2.37
C LEU A 249 14.34 -40.17 -2.92
N ALA A 250 14.35 -38.87 -2.69
CA ALA A 250 15.42 -37.95 -3.05
C ALA A 250 16.43 -37.76 -1.89
N ARG A 251 17.00 -38.86 -1.40
CA ARG A 251 18.08 -38.88 -0.39
C ARG A 251 19.31 -39.57 -0.94
N ASP A 252 20.51 -39.14 -0.51
CA ASP A 252 21.78 -39.66 -1.03
C ASP A 252 21.93 -41.17 -0.80
N GLU A 253 21.41 -41.68 0.33
CA GLU A 253 21.43 -43.12 0.64
C GLU A 253 20.56 -43.95 -0.33
N VAL A 254 19.56 -43.31 -0.93
CA VAL A 254 18.52 -43.93 -1.76
C VAL A 254 18.90 -43.80 -3.24
N THR A 255 19.30 -42.62 -3.69
CA THR A 255 19.68 -42.35 -5.09
C THR A 255 21.08 -42.86 -5.47
N GLY A 256 21.96 -43.07 -4.48
CA GLY A 256 23.36 -43.45 -4.69
C GLY A 256 24.23 -42.37 -5.34
N SER A 257 23.72 -41.14 -5.54
CA SER A 257 24.45 -40.03 -6.16
C SER A 257 23.96 -38.67 -5.65
N SER A 258 24.89 -37.88 -5.12
CA SER A 258 24.59 -36.53 -4.61
C SER A 258 24.05 -35.60 -5.69
N ASP A 259 24.53 -35.74 -6.94
CA ASP A 259 24.07 -34.89 -8.05
C ASP A 259 22.63 -35.24 -8.45
N ILE A 260 22.28 -36.53 -8.48
CA ILE A 260 20.90 -37.00 -8.73
C ILE A 260 19.98 -36.53 -7.61
N THR A 261 20.41 -36.66 -6.35
CA THR A 261 19.64 -36.16 -5.19
C THR A 261 19.34 -34.67 -5.31
N LYS A 262 20.34 -33.85 -5.63
CA LYS A 262 20.16 -32.40 -5.80
C LYS A 262 19.18 -32.08 -6.91
N HIS A 263 19.30 -32.77 -8.05
CA HIS A 263 18.39 -32.60 -9.18
C HIS A 263 16.94 -32.97 -8.81
N LEU A 264 16.72 -34.13 -8.20
CA LEU A 264 15.38 -34.58 -7.80
C LEU A 264 14.75 -33.68 -6.74
N ARG A 265 15.52 -33.23 -5.74
CA ARG A 265 15.03 -32.28 -4.74
C ARG A 265 14.61 -30.96 -5.36
N LYS A 266 15.44 -30.43 -6.26
CA LYS A 266 15.11 -29.21 -7.00
C LYS A 266 13.82 -29.40 -7.81
N TRP A 267 13.69 -30.48 -8.56
CA TRP A 267 12.49 -30.76 -9.35
C TRP A 267 11.22 -30.91 -8.49
N LEU A 268 11.30 -31.58 -7.33
CA LEU A 268 10.18 -31.67 -6.39
C LEU A 268 9.83 -30.30 -5.79
N ASP A 269 10.83 -29.51 -5.41
CA ASP A 269 10.60 -28.14 -4.92
C ASP A 269 9.96 -27.28 -6.03
N ASP A 270 10.48 -27.33 -7.25
CA ASP A 270 9.93 -26.62 -8.43
C ASP A 270 8.46 -27.01 -8.65
N PHE A 271 8.10 -28.30 -8.59
CA PHE A 271 6.70 -28.75 -8.70
C PHE A 271 5.81 -28.19 -7.57
N ARG A 272 6.30 -28.14 -6.33
CA ARG A 272 5.56 -27.52 -5.22
C ARG A 272 5.33 -26.04 -5.48
N TYR A 273 6.33 -25.32 -5.98
CA TYR A 273 6.20 -23.90 -6.30
C TYR A 273 5.31 -23.64 -7.51
N ASP A 274 5.29 -24.52 -8.51
CA ASP A 274 4.29 -24.48 -9.58
C ASP A 274 2.88 -24.61 -9.03
N CYS A 275 2.66 -25.45 -8.02
CA CYS A 275 1.36 -25.57 -7.34
C CYS A 275 1.03 -24.30 -6.54
N ILE A 276 2.01 -23.68 -5.86
CA ILE A 276 1.81 -22.39 -5.19
C ILE A 276 1.38 -21.32 -6.22
N LYS A 277 2.09 -21.21 -7.35
CA LYS A 277 1.72 -20.31 -8.45
C LYS A 277 0.31 -20.59 -8.95
N LEU A 278 -0.01 -21.86 -9.20
CA LEU A 278 -1.33 -22.30 -9.67
C LEU A 278 -2.44 -21.89 -8.69
N SER A 279 -2.19 -21.99 -7.39
CA SER A 279 -3.10 -21.46 -6.37
C SER A 279 -3.27 -19.95 -6.53
N LEU A 280 -2.15 -19.20 -6.54
CA LEU A 280 -2.18 -17.74 -6.61
C LEU A 280 -2.97 -17.20 -7.81
N ILE A 281 -2.82 -17.80 -8.99
CA ILE A 281 -3.53 -17.38 -10.22
C ILE A 281 -5.02 -17.75 -10.19
N ASN A 282 -5.41 -18.80 -9.46
CA ASN A 282 -6.80 -19.25 -9.35
C ASN A 282 -7.57 -18.66 -8.18
N THR A 283 -6.91 -17.94 -7.27
CA THR A 283 -7.54 -17.31 -6.10
C THR A 283 -8.57 -16.25 -6.52
N ASP A 284 -9.84 -16.46 -6.18
CA ASP A 284 -10.89 -15.47 -6.39
C ASP A 284 -10.85 -14.36 -5.33
N LEU A 285 -10.42 -13.16 -5.75
CA LEU A 285 -10.34 -11.98 -4.90
C LEU A 285 -11.56 -11.05 -5.01
N THR A 286 -12.62 -11.42 -5.74
CA THR A 286 -13.76 -10.52 -6.00
C THR A 286 -14.50 -10.08 -4.75
N LYS A 287 -14.58 -10.94 -3.73
CA LYS A 287 -15.24 -10.68 -2.44
C LYS A 287 -14.30 -10.75 -1.23
N ALA A 288 -12.99 -10.84 -1.48
CA ALA A 288 -12.00 -10.96 -0.43
C ALA A 288 -11.94 -9.69 0.45
N SER A 289 -11.80 -9.90 1.75
CA SER A 289 -11.51 -8.87 2.75
C SER A 289 -10.08 -8.33 2.60
N LYS A 290 -9.80 -7.19 3.24
CA LYS A 290 -8.44 -6.60 3.23
C LYS A 290 -7.39 -7.52 3.82
N ASP A 291 -7.73 -8.28 4.86
CA ASP A 291 -6.81 -9.19 5.52
C ASP A 291 -6.49 -10.40 4.63
N GLU A 292 -7.50 -10.96 3.94
CA GLU A 292 -7.33 -12.03 2.96
C GLU A 292 -6.47 -11.60 1.77
N ILE A 293 -6.70 -10.39 1.23
CA ILE A 293 -5.84 -9.81 0.19
C ILE A 293 -4.41 -9.68 0.72
N GLY A 294 -4.23 -9.21 1.96
CA GLY A 294 -2.91 -9.12 2.57
C GLY A 294 -2.21 -10.47 2.76
N VAL A 295 -2.94 -11.54 3.06
CA VAL A 295 -2.39 -12.92 3.07
C VAL A 295 -1.94 -13.32 1.68
N TRP A 296 -2.81 -13.18 0.68
CA TRP A 296 -2.51 -13.53 -0.71
C TRP A 296 -1.30 -12.75 -1.25
N VAL A 297 -1.20 -11.44 -1.00
CA VAL A 297 -0.03 -10.65 -1.41
C VAL A 297 1.27 -11.16 -0.77
N ARG A 298 1.24 -11.57 0.51
CA ARG A 298 2.42 -12.15 1.16
C ARG A 298 2.84 -13.48 0.51
N GLU A 299 1.88 -14.29 0.08
CA GLU A 299 2.16 -15.53 -0.64
C GLU A 299 2.73 -15.26 -2.04
N VAL A 300 2.22 -14.25 -2.75
CA VAL A 300 2.82 -13.79 -4.03
C VAL A 300 4.28 -13.36 -3.83
N VAL A 301 4.56 -12.58 -2.78
CA VAL A 301 5.93 -12.17 -2.46
C VAL A 301 6.79 -13.39 -2.10
N GLY A 302 6.27 -14.33 -1.31
CA GLY A 302 6.95 -15.57 -0.97
C GLY A 302 7.29 -16.41 -2.20
N TYR A 303 6.38 -16.51 -3.16
CA TYR A 303 6.62 -17.18 -4.44
C TYR A 303 7.75 -16.49 -5.22
N LEU A 304 7.74 -15.15 -5.31
CA LEU A 304 8.80 -14.41 -6.00
C LEU A 304 10.18 -14.60 -5.34
N THR A 305 10.26 -14.60 -4.01
CA THR A 305 11.53 -14.87 -3.30
C THR A 305 12.07 -16.28 -3.51
N HIS A 306 11.25 -17.22 -3.98
CA HIS A 306 11.75 -18.56 -4.29
C HIS A 306 12.63 -18.58 -5.55
N ILE A 307 12.40 -17.64 -6.46
CA ILE A 307 13.19 -17.49 -7.69
C ILE A 307 14.69 -17.29 -7.36
N ASP A 308 14.96 -16.74 -6.18
CA ASP A 308 16.29 -16.42 -5.67
C ASP A 308 17.02 -17.65 -5.10
N VAL A 309 16.31 -18.76 -4.85
CA VAL A 309 16.85 -19.91 -4.11
C VAL A 309 17.93 -20.62 -4.90
N GLY A 310 19.11 -20.71 -4.28
CA GLY A 310 20.29 -21.37 -4.85
C GLY A 310 21.24 -20.44 -5.60
N LEU A 311 20.95 -19.14 -5.67
CA LEU A 311 21.85 -18.12 -6.20
C LEU A 311 22.79 -17.60 -5.12
N THR A 312 24.02 -17.28 -5.53
CA THR A 312 25.02 -16.61 -4.69
C THR A 312 24.72 -15.12 -4.56
N TRP A 313 25.29 -14.48 -3.53
CA TRP A 313 25.14 -13.03 -3.32
C TRP A 313 25.62 -12.17 -4.49
N ASP A 314 26.62 -12.64 -5.24
CA ASP A 314 27.14 -11.92 -6.40
C ASP A 314 26.20 -12.06 -7.62
N GLU A 315 25.56 -13.23 -7.78
CA GLU A 315 24.54 -13.45 -8.82
C GLU A 315 23.29 -12.61 -8.55
N LEU A 316 22.82 -12.55 -7.30
CA LEU A 316 21.67 -11.73 -6.90
C LEU A 316 21.87 -10.22 -7.13
N LYS A 317 23.12 -9.75 -7.19
CA LYS A 317 23.46 -8.33 -7.45
C LYS A 317 23.82 -8.06 -8.90
N SER A 318 23.70 -9.05 -9.78
CA SER A 318 24.01 -8.88 -11.19
C SER A 318 22.84 -8.20 -11.91
N ASN A 319 23.15 -7.35 -12.89
CA ASN A 319 22.13 -6.76 -13.78
C ASN A 319 21.35 -7.85 -14.55
N GLU A 320 21.96 -9.01 -14.77
CA GLU A 320 21.32 -10.17 -15.40
C GLU A 320 20.21 -10.73 -14.51
N PHE A 321 20.44 -10.81 -13.20
CA PHE A 321 19.43 -11.24 -12.24
C PHE A 321 18.30 -10.21 -12.08
N GLU A 322 18.60 -8.91 -11.98
CA GLU A 322 17.55 -7.87 -11.94
C GLU A 322 16.62 -7.94 -13.16
N SER A 323 17.19 -8.19 -14.35
CA SER A 323 16.42 -8.41 -15.58
C SER A 323 15.59 -9.70 -15.52
N PHE A 324 16.16 -10.78 -14.98
CA PHE A 324 15.48 -12.06 -14.81
C PHE A 324 14.30 -11.99 -13.81
N GLU A 325 14.50 -11.39 -12.63
CA GLU A 325 13.46 -11.19 -11.63
C GLU A 325 12.31 -10.34 -12.22
N LYS A 326 12.65 -9.27 -12.93
CA LYS A 326 11.68 -8.42 -13.61
C LYS A 326 10.87 -9.20 -14.65
N ASN A 327 11.52 -10.03 -15.45
CA ASN A 327 10.83 -10.88 -16.44
C ASN A 327 9.90 -11.90 -15.77
N LYS A 328 10.33 -12.52 -14.66
CA LYS A 328 9.48 -13.46 -13.92
C LYS A 328 8.27 -12.80 -13.28
N LEU A 329 8.44 -11.59 -12.76
CA LEU A 329 7.33 -10.77 -12.29
C LEU A 329 6.34 -10.48 -13.42
N TYR A 330 6.82 -10.09 -14.61
CA TYR A 330 5.95 -9.85 -15.77
C TYR A 330 5.19 -11.11 -16.21
N GLU A 331 5.86 -12.27 -16.27
CA GLU A 331 5.22 -13.55 -16.58
C GLU A 331 4.09 -13.85 -15.59
N LEU A 332 4.33 -13.66 -14.29
CA LEU A 332 3.33 -13.89 -13.26
C LEU A 332 2.15 -12.89 -13.37
N CYS A 333 2.43 -11.60 -13.53
CA CYS A 333 1.40 -10.57 -13.68
C CYS A 333 0.52 -10.81 -14.91
N ALA A 334 1.07 -11.36 -15.99
CA ALA A 334 0.32 -11.69 -17.20
C ALA A 334 -0.67 -12.86 -17.00
N GLU A 335 -0.45 -13.72 -16.01
CA GLU A 335 -1.36 -14.81 -15.64
C GLU A 335 -2.44 -14.38 -14.64
N PHE A 336 -2.25 -13.25 -13.95
CA PHE A 336 -3.26 -12.71 -13.05
C PHE A 336 -4.42 -12.07 -13.80
N SER A 337 -5.62 -12.32 -13.29
CA SER A 337 -6.83 -11.61 -13.70
C SER A 337 -6.73 -10.11 -13.37
N HIS A 338 -7.50 -9.29 -14.08
CA HIS A 338 -7.58 -7.86 -13.82
C HIS A 338 -7.97 -7.54 -12.36
N VAL A 339 -8.83 -8.36 -11.74
CA VAL A 339 -9.23 -8.20 -10.33
C VAL A 339 -8.04 -8.42 -9.40
N GLN A 340 -7.28 -9.49 -9.60
CA GLN A 340 -6.08 -9.78 -8.80
C GLN A 340 -5.04 -8.67 -8.94
N MET A 341 -4.76 -8.22 -10.17
CA MET A 341 -3.83 -7.12 -10.42
C MET A 341 -4.28 -5.83 -9.72
N SER A 342 -5.55 -5.46 -9.85
CA SER A 342 -6.11 -4.28 -9.19
C SER A 342 -6.03 -4.37 -7.66
N LYS A 343 -6.35 -5.53 -7.07
CA LYS A 343 -6.27 -5.74 -5.62
C LYS A 343 -4.84 -5.72 -5.08
N TRP A 344 -3.89 -6.28 -5.82
CA TRP A 344 -2.49 -6.22 -5.43
C TRP A 344 -1.96 -4.79 -5.40
N ILE A 345 -2.24 -4.03 -6.47
CA ILE A 345 -1.87 -2.62 -6.59
C ILE A 345 -2.53 -1.79 -5.49
N GLU A 346 -3.84 -1.93 -5.29
CA GLU A 346 -4.59 -1.24 -4.22
C GLU A 346 -3.96 -1.50 -2.85
N TRP A 347 -3.68 -2.77 -2.53
CA TRP A 347 -3.06 -3.15 -1.26
C TRP A 347 -1.68 -2.49 -1.08
N SER A 348 -0.85 -2.50 -2.13
CA SER A 348 0.50 -1.92 -2.07
C SER A 348 0.47 -0.39 -1.83
N ILE A 349 -0.46 0.32 -2.45
CA ILE A 349 -0.66 1.77 -2.25
C ILE A 349 -1.16 2.05 -0.82
N GLN A 350 -2.13 1.26 -0.34
CA GLN A 350 -2.68 1.42 1.01
C GLN A 350 -1.63 1.14 2.11
N ASP A 351 -0.79 0.13 1.92
CA ASP A 351 0.33 -0.17 2.82
C ASP A 351 1.34 0.98 2.87
N ASP A 352 1.67 1.57 1.72
CA ASP A 352 2.53 2.75 1.64
C ASP A 352 1.93 3.97 2.32
N PHE A 353 0.67 4.27 2.05
CA PHE A 353 -0.02 5.38 2.71
C PHE A 353 0.00 5.21 4.21
N THR A 354 -0.31 4.01 4.69
CA THR A 354 -0.28 3.68 6.12
C THR A 354 1.11 3.91 6.73
N LYS A 355 2.17 3.44 6.06
CA LYS A 355 3.56 3.62 6.52
C LYS A 355 3.99 5.08 6.50
N ILE A 356 3.66 5.83 5.45
CA ILE A 356 4.06 7.23 5.27
C ILE A 356 3.33 8.12 6.29
N LEU A 357 2.04 7.90 6.51
CA LEU A 357 1.24 8.63 7.49
C LEU A 357 1.62 8.25 8.92
N GLY A 358 1.95 6.98 9.18
CA GLY A 358 2.42 6.50 10.49
C GLY A 358 3.89 6.85 10.82
N SER A 359 4.68 7.25 9.82
CA SER A 359 6.09 7.57 10.01
C SER A 359 6.31 8.85 10.84
N LYS A 360 7.32 8.85 11.71
CA LYS A 360 7.69 10.04 12.50
C LYS A 360 8.05 11.21 11.56
N LYS A 361 7.68 12.44 11.91
CA LYS A 361 7.87 13.68 11.11
C LYS A 361 9.29 13.95 10.55
N ASN A 362 10.32 13.22 11.00
CA ASN A 362 11.72 13.41 10.59
C ASN A 362 12.34 12.22 9.82
N SER A 363 11.58 11.16 9.52
CA SER A 363 12.07 10.12 8.59
C SER A 363 11.91 10.57 7.14
N PHE A 364 12.87 10.18 6.29
CA PHE A 364 12.72 10.31 4.84
C PHE A 364 11.47 9.53 4.41
N LYS A 365 10.48 10.23 3.86
CA LYS A 365 9.21 9.63 3.43
C LYS A 365 9.35 9.26 1.95
N GLN A 366 9.30 7.96 1.68
CA GLN A 366 9.40 7.42 0.34
C GLN A 366 8.38 6.30 0.20
N LEU A 367 7.86 6.15 -1.02
CA LEU A 367 7.14 4.94 -1.38
C LEU A 367 8.05 3.71 -1.21
N SER A 368 7.47 2.56 -0.85
CA SER A 368 8.22 1.33 -0.74
C SER A 368 8.81 0.90 -2.08
N GLU A 369 9.87 0.08 -2.01
CA GLU A 369 10.48 -0.53 -3.20
C GLU A 369 9.48 -1.37 -4.02
N TYR A 370 8.39 -1.84 -3.40
CA TYR A 370 7.29 -2.53 -4.09
C TYR A 370 6.65 -1.68 -5.18
N HIS A 371 6.65 -0.35 -5.06
CA HIS A 371 6.10 0.52 -6.09
C HIS A 371 6.85 0.40 -7.41
N GLY A 372 8.16 0.12 -7.36
CA GLY A 372 8.98 -0.11 -8.55
C GLY A 372 8.45 -1.22 -9.47
N ARG A 373 7.60 -2.12 -8.95
CA ARG A 373 6.95 -3.20 -9.69
C ARG A 373 5.80 -2.73 -10.58
N TRP A 374 5.09 -1.68 -10.18
CA TRP A 374 3.93 -1.13 -10.89
C TRP A 374 4.29 0.03 -11.81
N ILE A 375 5.44 0.64 -11.54
CA ILE A 375 6.02 1.77 -12.26
C ILE A 375 6.63 1.26 -13.58
N THR A 376 5.78 0.66 -14.43
CA THR A 376 6.12 0.17 -15.77
C THR A 376 5.08 0.67 -16.77
N ALA A 377 5.43 0.75 -18.05
CA ALA A 377 4.52 1.23 -19.08
C ALA A 377 3.20 0.43 -19.15
N GLU A 378 3.26 -0.86 -18.79
CA GLU A 378 2.13 -1.78 -18.84
C GLU A 378 1.14 -1.57 -17.69
N HIS A 379 1.62 -1.22 -16.49
CA HIS A 379 0.79 -1.19 -15.27
C HIS A 379 0.57 0.22 -14.72
N PHE A 380 1.29 1.22 -15.23
CA PHE A 380 1.26 2.58 -14.68
C PHE A 380 -0.13 3.20 -14.68
N GLU A 381 -0.91 3.10 -15.76
CA GLU A 381 -2.24 3.73 -15.82
C GLU A 381 -3.23 3.10 -14.82
N LEU A 382 -3.14 1.78 -14.59
CA LEU A 382 -3.93 1.11 -13.56
C LEU A 382 -3.49 1.58 -12.16
N TRP A 383 -2.18 1.61 -11.91
CA TRP A 383 -1.62 2.11 -10.65
C TRP A 383 -2.00 3.57 -10.37
N LYS A 384 -1.87 4.44 -11.36
CA LYS A 384 -2.22 5.87 -11.29
C LYS A 384 -3.70 6.07 -10.98
N THR A 385 -4.59 5.31 -11.61
CA THR A 385 -6.02 5.37 -11.36
C THR A 385 -6.34 5.02 -9.91
N ILE A 386 -5.84 3.89 -9.43
CA ILE A 386 -6.06 3.44 -8.05
C ILE A 386 -5.39 4.38 -7.04
N PHE A 387 -4.20 4.89 -7.34
CA PHE A 387 -3.49 5.86 -6.50
C PHE A 387 -4.32 7.13 -6.31
N LEU A 388 -4.91 7.67 -7.38
CA LEU A 388 -5.77 8.85 -7.30
C LEU A 388 -7.04 8.56 -6.50
N GLU A 389 -7.66 7.39 -6.67
CA GLU A 389 -8.83 7.00 -5.89
C GLU A 389 -8.51 6.93 -4.39
N GLU A 390 -7.40 6.30 -4.00
CA GLU A 390 -6.97 6.23 -2.60
C GLU A 390 -6.56 7.60 -2.06
N LEU A 391 -5.84 8.40 -2.84
CA LEU A 391 -5.42 9.74 -2.44
C LEU A 391 -6.63 10.65 -2.19
N ASN A 392 -7.65 10.58 -3.04
CA ASN A 392 -8.87 11.37 -2.90
C ASN A 392 -9.73 10.98 -1.68
N ARG A 393 -9.50 9.79 -1.08
CA ARG A 393 -10.14 9.40 0.19
C ARG A 393 -9.50 10.06 1.41
N LEU A 394 -8.27 10.54 1.28
CA LEU A 394 -7.53 11.22 2.35
C LEU A 394 -7.93 12.70 2.46
N ASN A 395 -7.75 13.27 3.65
CA ASN A 395 -7.90 14.70 3.83
C ASN A 395 -6.70 15.47 3.22
N ILE A 396 -6.82 16.79 3.00
CA ILE A 396 -5.79 17.59 2.32
C ILE A 396 -4.43 17.57 3.05
N GLU A 397 -4.41 17.47 4.37
CA GLU A 397 -3.17 17.36 5.14
C GLU A 397 -2.46 16.03 4.86
N GLU A 398 -3.20 14.94 4.88
CA GLU A 398 -2.70 13.60 4.55
C GLU A 398 -2.25 13.53 3.08
N GLN A 399 -3.02 14.09 2.15
CA GLN A 399 -2.63 14.18 0.73
C GLN A 399 -1.31 14.95 0.56
N LEU A 400 -1.15 16.08 1.26
CA LEU A 400 0.09 16.83 1.25
C LEU A 400 1.26 15.99 1.77
N ILE A 401 1.05 15.22 2.83
CA ILE A 401 2.09 14.33 3.38
C ILE A 401 2.52 13.26 2.35
N ILE A 402 1.56 12.62 1.67
CA ILE A 402 1.84 11.61 0.64
C ILE A 402 2.60 12.24 -0.53
N LEU A 403 2.08 13.34 -1.11
CA LEU A 403 2.66 13.97 -2.29
C LEU A 403 3.99 14.69 -2.04
N SER A 404 4.33 14.94 -0.77
CA SER A 404 5.64 15.46 -0.36
C SER A 404 6.75 14.42 -0.37
N CYS A 405 6.42 13.14 -0.62
CA CYS A 405 7.42 12.08 -0.78
C CYS A 405 8.22 12.27 -2.06
N THR A 406 9.37 11.60 -2.14
CA THR A 406 10.12 11.49 -3.39
C THR A 406 9.22 10.89 -4.47
N PRO A 407 9.13 11.52 -5.67
CA PRO A 407 8.33 10.97 -6.75
C PRO A 407 8.73 9.52 -7.08
N PRO A 408 7.78 8.69 -7.54
CA PRO A 408 8.07 7.32 -7.93
C PRO A 408 8.98 7.20 -9.16
N TYR A 409 9.18 8.30 -9.90
CA TYR A 409 9.94 8.36 -11.13
C TYR A 409 11.15 9.28 -10.98
N THR A 410 12.19 9.03 -11.76
CA THR A 410 13.16 10.06 -12.13
C THR A 410 12.78 10.63 -13.48
N GLU A 411 13.15 11.89 -13.74
CA GLU A 411 12.89 12.56 -15.03
C GLU A 411 13.47 11.77 -16.21
N ASP A 412 14.60 11.11 -16.02
CA ASP A 412 15.28 10.29 -17.03
C ASP A 412 14.58 8.95 -17.31
N TYR A 413 13.86 8.41 -16.33
CA TYR A 413 13.22 7.10 -16.44
C TYR A 413 11.83 7.20 -17.06
N TYR A 414 11.01 8.14 -16.59
CA TYR A 414 9.64 8.31 -17.08
C TYR A 414 9.13 9.74 -16.87
N SER A 415 9.40 10.59 -17.86
CA SER A 415 9.15 12.04 -17.79
C SER A 415 7.67 12.39 -17.62
N GLU A 416 6.75 11.66 -18.25
CA GLU A 416 5.31 11.91 -18.14
C GLU A 416 4.79 11.61 -16.72
N GLY A 417 5.14 10.45 -16.15
CA GLY A 417 4.79 10.11 -14.76
C GLY A 417 5.44 11.05 -13.74
N PHE A 418 6.68 11.46 -13.98
CA PHE A 418 7.37 12.47 -13.18
C PHE A 418 6.61 13.80 -13.18
N GLN A 419 6.26 14.31 -14.36
CA GLN A 419 5.49 15.55 -14.52
C GLN A 419 4.13 15.46 -13.85
N TRP A 420 3.40 14.37 -14.08
CA TRP A 420 2.09 14.12 -13.47
C TRP A 420 2.11 14.21 -11.94
N TRP A 421 3.12 13.61 -11.27
CA TRP A 421 3.26 13.69 -9.81
C TRP A 421 3.43 15.13 -9.33
N PHE A 422 4.29 15.91 -10.00
CA PHE A 422 4.49 17.32 -9.65
C PHE A 422 3.27 18.18 -9.94
N GLU A 423 2.55 17.93 -11.03
CA GLU A 423 1.30 18.62 -11.33
C GLU A 423 0.27 18.35 -10.24
N LEU A 424 0.14 17.11 -9.77
CA LEU A 424 -0.74 16.75 -8.67
C LEU A 424 -0.37 17.47 -7.37
N PHE A 425 0.92 17.52 -7.03
CA PHE A 425 1.41 18.26 -5.87
C PHE A 425 1.22 19.78 -6.00
N ILE A 426 1.47 20.35 -7.20
CA ILE A 426 1.31 21.79 -7.44
C ILE A 426 -0.16 22.17 -7.33
N ASN A 427 -1.04 21.45 -8.01
CA ASN A 427 -2.46 21.77 -8.06
C ASN A 427 -3.15 21.62 -6.69
N LEU A 428 -2.54 20.89 -5.75
CA LEU A 428 -3.06 20.75 -4.39
C LEU A 428 -3.28 22.10 -3.70
N VAL A 429 -2.36 23.06 -3.87
CA VAL A 429 -2.47 24.39 -3.22
C VAL A 429 -3.57 25.27 -3.83
N ASP A 430 -3.97 24.97 -5.07
CA ASP A 430 -5.01 25.69 -5.80
C ASP A 430 -6.42 25.14 -5.51
N SER A 431 -6.55 24.09 -4.69
CA SER A 431 -7.83 23.58 -4.21
C SER A 431 -8.58 24.64 -3.40
N ASP A 432 -9.88 24.81 -3.67
CA ASP A 432 -10.75 25.78 -2.98
C ASP A 432 -10.77 25.57 -1.45
N ASP A 433 -10.58 24.32 -1.02
CA ASP A 433 -10.61 23.91 0.39
C ASP A 433 -9.21 23.84 1.04
N PHE A 434 -8.14 24.29 0.35
CA PHE A 434 -6.77 24.15 0.88
C PHE A 434 -6.57 24.92 2.20
N PRO A 435 -6.26 24.23 3.32
CA PRO A 435 -6.12 24.88 4.62
C PRO A 435 -4.92 25.84 4.64
N LYS A 436 -5.17 27.10 5.03
CA LYS A 436 -4.13 28.15 5.06
C LYS A 436 -2.90 27.77 5.90
N HIS A 437 -3.09 27.07 7.02
CA HIS A 437 -2.01 26.68 7.92
C HIS A 437 -1.04 25.65 7.30
N LEU A 438 -1.44 24.95 6.23
CA LEU A 438 -0.58 24.00 5.51
C LEU A 438 0.28 24.67 4.42
N LEU A 439 -0.03 25.92 4.05
CA LEU A 439 0.70 26.64 3.00
C LEU A 439 2.22 26.73 3.26
N PRO A 440 2.69 26.98 4.49
CA PRO A 440 4.12 26.95 4.79
C PRO A 440 4.76 25.59 4.52
N SER A 441 4.11 24.49 4.90
CA SER A 441 4.61 23.13 4.67
C SER A 441 4.73 22.84 3.18
N TRP A 442 3.66 23.08 2.41
CA TRP A 442 3.67 22.93 0.95
C TRP A 442 4.78 23.78 0.29
N THR A 443 4.93 25.04 0.72
CA THR A 443 5.94 25.95 0.17
C THR A 443 7.36 25.44 0.45
N CYS A 444 7.62 24.91 1.65
CA CYS A 444 8.94 24.37 2.00
C CYS A 444 9.30 23.15 1.15
N VAL A 445 8.34 22.24 0.96
CA VAL A 445 8.52 21.06 0.11
C VAL A 445 8.80 21.51 -1.33
N ALA A 446 7.95 22.38 -1.89
CA ALA A 446 8.09 22.90 -3.25
C ALA A 446 9.44 23.61 -3.50
N LEU A 447 9.97 24.35 -2.50
CA LEU A 447 11.27 25.03 -2.59
C LEU A 447 12.47 24.08 -2.63
N ASN A 448 12.31 22.88 -2.07
CA ASN A 448 13.33 21.82 -2.02
C ASN A 448 13.20 20.83 -3.19
N SER A 449 12.20 21.01 -4.05
CA SER A 449 11.95 20.19 -5.25
C SER A 449 12.31 20.95 -6.54
N ASN A 450 12.20 20.28 -7.69
CA ASN A 450 12.47 20.86 -9.03
C ASN A 450 11.49 21.99 -9.46
N ILE A 451 10.52 22.35 -8.62
CA ILE A 451 9.43 23.30 -8.92
C ILE A 451 9.56 24.61 -8.11
N ARG A 452 10.78 24.92 -7.67
CA ARG A 452 11.11 26.08 -6.83
C ARG A 452 10.46 27.39 -7.29
N ASP A 453 10.44 27.64 -8.61
CA ASP A 453 9.88 28.87 -9.17
C ASP A 453 8.38 29.02 -8.96
N LYS A 454 7.64 27.89 -8.92
CA LYS A 454 6.21 27.87 -8.61
C LYS A 454 5.93 28.20 -7.14
N ALA A 455 6.89 27.93 -6.25
CA ALA A 455 6.76 28.21 -4.81
C ALA A 455 7.04 29.67 -4.45
N LEU A 456 7.85 30.40 -5.25
CA LEU A 456 8.29 31.77 -4.94
C LEU A 456 7.15 32.76 -4.61
N PRO A 457 6.00 32.75 -5.31
CA PRO A 457 4.88 33.64 -4.99
C PRO A 457 4.29 33.42 -3.59
N TYR A 458 4.44 32.21 -3.04
CA TYR A 458 3.84 31.81 -1.77
C TYR A 458 4.74 32.09 -0.56
N VAL A 459 6.05 32.24 -0.74
CA VAL A 459 7.04 32.39 0.36
C VAL A 459 6.68 33.50 1.33
N ASP A 460 6.35 34.70 0.82
CA ASP A 460 5.99 35.86 1.64
C ASP A 460 4.73 35.61 2.47
N LYS A 461 3.71 35.01 1.85
CA LYS A 461 2.43 34.66 2.49
C LYS A 461 2.64 33.59 3.55
N SER A 462 3.44 32.56 3.27
CA SER A 462 3.77 31.48 4.19
C SER A 462 4.48 31.98 5.45
N ILE A 463 5.47 32.86 5.32
CA ILE A 463 6.12 33.48 6.50
C ILE A 463 5.11 34.31 7.31
N GLY A 464 4.21 35.03 6.63
CA GLY A 464 3.15 35.80 7.27
C GLY A 464 2.21 34.94 8.11
N ILE A 465 1.83 33.76 7.61
CA ILE A 465 1.00 32.76 8.32
C ILE A 465 1.74 32.25 9.55
N LEU A 466 2.99 31.78 9.39
CA LEU A 466 3.81 31.27 10.49
C LEU A 466 3.98 32.31 11.61
N ARG A 467 4.13 33.60 11.29
CA ARG A 467 4.22 34.66 12.30
C ARG A 467 2.93 34.80 13.10
N GLY A 468 1.78 34.78 12.43
CA GLY A 468 0.48 34.84 13.11
C GLY A 468 0.27 33.66 14.05
N GLU A 469 0.67 32.48 13.57
CA GLU A 469 0.60 31.24 14.31
C GLU A 469 1.55 31.17 15.51
N LEU A 470 2.81 31.58 15.36
CA LEU A 470 3.77 31.66 16.47
C LEU A 470 3.37 32.67 17.55
N SER A 471 2.47 33.60 17.23
CA SER A 471 1.93 34.57 18.18
C SER A 471 0.72 34.04 18.96
N ALA A 472 0.21 32.83 18.63
CA ALA A 472 -0.92 32.22 19.32
C ALA A 472 -0.48 31.61 20.67
N PRO A 473 -1.27 31.77 21.74
CA PRO A 473 -0.87 31.37 23.10
C PRO A 473 -0.86 29.85 23.35
N ASP A 474 -1.55 29.06 22.54
CA ASP A 474 -1.88 27.66 22.85
C ASP A 474 -1.07 26.62 22.05
N LYS A 475 0.11 26.98 21.51
CA LYS A 475 0.94 26.06 20.72
C LYS A 475 1.82 25.17 21.59
N THR A 476 1.89 23.88 21.24
CA THR A 476 2.80 22.92 21.85
C THR A 476 4.25 23.19 21.44
N ASN A 477 5.21 22.74 22.25
CA ASN A 477 6.63 22.88 21.92
C ASN A 477 7.01 22.22 20.59
N ASP A 478 6.36 21.12 20.20
CA ASP A 478 6.69 20.43 18.94
C ASP A 478 6.15 21.19 17.72
N GLU A 479 4.95 21.77 17.82
CA GLU A 479 4.43 22.68 16.78
C GLU A 479 5.30 23.91 16.60
N ILE A 480 5.78 24.50 17.69
CA ILE A 480 6.69 25.65 17.63
C ILE A 480 7.99 25.24 16.91
N LYS A 481 8.60 24.08 17.25
CA LYS A 481 9.79 23.57 16.54
C LYS A 481 9.53 23.40 15.04
N ASP A 482 8.39 22.84 14.66
CA ASP A 482 8.04 22.63 13.25
C ASP A 482 7.90 23.96 12.49
N HIS A 483 7.24 24.98 13.04
CA HIS A 483 7.18 26.31 12.41
C HIS A 483 8.56 26.93 12.24
N HIS A 484 9.42 26.75 13.23
CA HIS A 484 10.78 27.24 13.18
C HIS A 484 11.63 26.53 12.12
N LYS A 485 11.45 25.22 11.94
CA LYS A 485 12.02 24.44 10.83
C LYS A 485 11.56 24.99 9.47
N HIS A 486 10.27 25.32 9.33
CA HIS A 486 9.76 25.97 8.11
C HIS A 486 10.37 27.36 7.89
N LEU A 487 10.54 28.17 8.94
CA LEU A 487 11.21 29.48 8.84
C LEU A 487 12.66 29.34 8.36
N SER A 488 13.40 28.32 8.80
CA SER A 488 14.76 28.03 8.31
C SER A 488 14.82 27.74 6.81
N CYS A 489 13.74 27.22 6.22
CA CYS A 489 13.62 27.04 4.77
C CYS A 489 13.19 28.35 4.06
N LEU A 490 12.15 29.02 4.58
CA LEU A 490 11.48 30.14 3.89
C LEU A 490 12.26 31.45 3.95
N LEU A 491 12.95 31.73 5.06
CA LEU A 491 13.64 33.01 5.27
C LEU A 491 14.83 33.22 4.30
N PRO A 492 15.71 32.22 4.07
CA PRO A 492 16.70 32.32 3.00
C PRO A 492 16.09 32.44 1.59
N ALA A 493 14.91 31.84 1.37
CA ALA A 493 14.23 31.92 0.08
C ALA A 493 13.69 33.33 -0.21
N ILE A 494 13.06 33.97 0.77
CA ILE A 494 12.56 35.35 0.59
C ILE A 494 13.70 36.36 0.42
N ASP A 495 14.87 36.12 1.02
CA ASP A 495 16.03 37.00 0.86
C ASP A 495 16.52 37.04 -0.60
N LYS A 496 16.37 35.94 -1.35
CA LYS A 496 16.66 35.88 -2.79
C LYS A 496 15.62 36.62 -3.64
N ILE A 497 14.38 36.73 -3.16
CA ILE A 497 13.30 37.45 -3.87
C ILE A 497 13.38 38.95 -3.55
N SER A 498 13.54 39.29 -2.28
CA SER A 498 13.60 40.66 -1.79
C SER A 498 14.22 40.70 -0.39
N ILE A 499 15.47 41.15 -0.31
CA ILE A 499 16.18 41.40 0.96
C ILE A 499 15.33 42.26 1.91
N ARG A 500 14.66 43.28 1.37
CA ARG A 500 13.74 44.15 2.12
C ARG A 500 12.61 43.37 2.80
N LYS A 501 11.96 42.44 2.09
CA LYS A 501 10.88 41.62 2.67
C LYS A 501 11.43 40.66 3.74
N GLY A 502 12.53 39.98 3.44
CA GLY A 502 13.18 39.07 4.38
C GLY A 502 13.63 39.74 5.67
N LEU A 503 14.23 40.93 5.57
CA LEU A 503 14.63 41.74 6.71
C LEU A 503 13.42 42.16 7.57
N ARG A 504 12.34 42.63 6.92
CA ARG A 504 11.09 42.98 7.61
C ARG A 504 10.50 41.80 8.37
N HIS A 505 10.48 40.61 7.79
CA HIS A 505 9.98 39.42 8.47
C HIS A 505 10.82 39.07 9.69
N ARG A 506 12.15 39.08 9.58
CA ARG A 506 13.05 38.83 10.73
C ARG A 506 12.86 39.82 11.86
N LEU A 507 12.76 41.11 11.55
CA LEU A 507 12.49 42.16 12.54
C LEU A 507 11.14 41.98 13.24
N MET A 508 10.11 41.56 12.50
CA MET A 508 8.80 41.27 13.08
C MET A 508 8.83 40.00 13.93
N LEU A 509 9.51 38.93 13.49
CA LEU A 509 9.67 37.69 14.27
C LEU A 509 10.45 37.95 15.56
N GLN A 510 11.49 38.77 15.52
CA GLN A 510 12.23 39.21 16.72
C GLN A 510 11.30 39.97 17.68
N ARG A 511 10.43 40.84 17.18
CA ARG A 511 9.47 41.62 17.99
C ARG A 511 8.42 40.75 18.70
N PHE A 512 7.95 39.68 18.07
CA PHE A 512 6.85 38.85 18.58
C PHE A 512 7.29 37.55 19.26
N SER A 513 8.60 37.30 19.32
CA SER A 513 9.14 36.15 20.02
C SER A 513 8.81 36.15 21.51
N VAL A 514 8.45 34.97 22.00
CA VAL A 514 8.15 34.71 23.43
C VAL A 514 9.39 34.33 24.24
N THR A 515 10.53 34.12 23.59
CA THR A 515 11.81 33.83 24.25
C THR A 515 12.92 34.77 23.75
N PRO A 516 13.91 35.09 24.59
CA PRO A 516 15.01 35.96 24.19
C PRO A 516 15.97 35.24 23.22
N TYR A 517 16.52 35.97 22.25
CA TYR A 517 17.55 35.46 21.31
C TYR A 517 18.97 35.59 21.85
N THR A 518 19.11 36.23 23.00
CA THR A 518 20.39 36.52 23.67
C THR A 518 20.33 36.09 25.12
N ASN A 519 21.49 35.85 25.73
CA ASN A 519 21.61 35.67 27.16
C ASN A 519 21.48 36.99 27.95
N ASP A 520 21.61 36.89 29.28
CA ASP A 520 21.59 38.01 30.23
C ASP A 520 22.65 39.09 29.94
N LYS A 521 23.74 38.73 29.25
CA LYS A 521 24.81 39.63 28.79
C LYS A 521 24.55 40.24 27.41
N LEU A 522 23.38 40.02 26.82
CA LEU A 522 23.05 40.38 25.43
C LEU A 522 24.00 39.76 24.39
N ALA A 523 24.70 38.69 24.74
CA ALA A 523 25.43 37.90 23.76
C ALA A 523 24.45 36.92 23.11
N LEU A 524 24.55 36.76 21.80
CA LEU A 524 23.78 35.75 21.08
C LEU A 524 24.08 34.38 21.68
N TYR A 525 23.06 33.55 21.81
CA TYR A 525 23.27 32.14 22.13
C TYR A 525 24.07 31.52 20.97
N SER A 526 25.38 31.31 21.16
CA SER A 526 26.25 30.73 20.13
C SER A 526 25.99 29.22 20.00
N GLY A 527 25.71 28.71 18.79
CA GLY A 527 25.89 27.28 18.49
C GLY A 527 27.38 26.96 18.48
N ALA A 528 27.92 25.91 19.09
CA ALA A 528 27.46 24.52 19.21
C ALA A 528 27.27 23.99 20.64
N LEU A 529 27.25 24.86 21.66
CA LEU A 529 27.18 24.44 23.07
C LEU A 529 25.75 24.23 23.61
N TYR A 530 24.72 24.52 22.81
CA TYR A 530 23.32 24.31 23.16
C TYR A 530 22.59 23.61 22.01
N GLN A 531 22.63 22.28 22.01
CA GLN A 531 21.83 21.44 21.10
C GLN A 531 20.36 21.49 21.55
N GLY A 532 19.53 22.32 20.91
CA GLY A 532 18.07 22.27 21.12
C GLY A 532 17.27 23.56 20.98
N HIS A 533 17.73 24.60 20.28
CA HIS A 533 16.97 25.86 20.20
C HIS A 533 16.04 25.96 18.99
N PHE A 534 14.93 26.66 19.21
CA PHE A 534 13.90 26.95 18.23
C PHE A 534 14.38 27.89 17.10
N TYR A 535 15.41 28.73 17.27
CA TYR A 535 15.69 29.84 16.35
C TYR A 535 16.87 29.61 15.40
N ASP A 536 16.97 28.41 14.80
CA ASP A 536 18.07 28.04 13.90
C ASP A 536 18.21 28.96 12.66
N TRP A 537 17.15 29.70 12.31
CA TRP A 537 17.14 30.64 11.20
C TRP A 537 17.67 32.04 11.54
N TYR A 538 17.88 32.38 12.81
CA TYR A 538 18.31 33.71 13.21
C TYR A 538 19.81 33.91 13.01
N THR A 539 20.16 34.93 12.22
CA THR A 539 21.53 35.39 11.99
C THR A 539 21.62 36.85 12.44
N SER A 540 22.72 37.24 13.09
CA SER A 540 22.94 38.65 13.46
C SER A 540 22.87 39.54 12.23
N PHE A 541 22.41 40.79 12.36
CA PHE A 541 22.25 41.67 11.20
C PHE A 541 23.56 41.93 10.48
N ASN A 542 24.66 42.00 11.22
CA ASN A 542 25.99 42.14 10.65
C ASN A 542 26.42 40.90 9.85
N ASN A 543 26.22 39.70 10.39
CA ASN A 543 26.53 38.47 9.66
C ASN A 543 25.58 38.28 8.47
N LEU A 544 24.30 38.66 8.61
CA LEU A 544 23.31 38.57 7.55
C LEU A 544 23.67 39.47 6.36
N VAL A 545 24.03 40.73 6.62
CA VAL A 545 24.46 41.65 5.55
C VAL A 545 25.78 41.19 4.92
N ASP A 546 26.71 40.63 5.70
CA ASP A 546 27.94 40.01 5.16
C ASP A 546 27.62 38.82 4.24
N GLU A 547 26.78 37.89 4.68
CA GLU A 547 26.37 36.73 3.88
C GLU A 547 25.66 37.12 2.59
N LEU A 548 24.75 38.11 2.64
CA LEU A 548 24.03 38.60 1.48
C LEU A 548 24.95 39.35 0.51
N SER A 549 25.87 40.16 1.02
CA SER A 549 26.90 40.86 0.24
C SER A 549 27.79 39.87 -0.50
N CYS A 550 28.28 38.84 0.20
CA CYS A 550 29.09 37.77 -0.39
C CYS A 550 28.35 37.01 -1.49
N LYS A 551 27.07 36.68 -1.29
CA LYS A 551 26.24 36.00 -2.30
C LYS A 551 26.05 36.82 -3.57
N LEU A 552 25.88 38.15 -3.45
CA LEU A 552 25.79 39.04 -4.61
C LEU A 552 27.10 39.08 -5.38
N ARG A 553 28.23 39.23 -4.68
CA ARG A 553 29.56 39.27 -5.32
C ARG A 553 29.92 37.99 -6.06
N ASN A 554 29.55 36.83 -5.53
CA ASN A 554 29.85 35.54 -6.16
C ASN A 554 29.07 35.29 -7.45
N ASN A 555 27.97 36.01 -7.70
CA ASN A 555 27.17 35.88 -8.91
C ASN A 555 27.64 36.80 -10.05
N ASP A 556 28.42 37.84 -9.75
CA ASP A 556 28.97 38.77 -10.74
C ASP A 556 30.43 38.44 -11.05
N LYS A 557 30.69 37.90 -12.25
CA LYS A 557 32.01 37.42 -12.69
C LYS A 557 33.01 38.53 -13.02
N GLU A 558 32.61 39.81 -13.01
CA GLU A 558 33.41 40.95 -13.49
C GLU A 558 33.60 42.06 -12.42
N ILE A 559 34.08 41.72 -11.22
CA ILE A 559 34.36 42.70 -10.16
C ILE A 559 35.87 42.96 -10.02
N THR A 560 36.31 44.21 -10.25
CA THR A 560 37.66 44.69 -9.91
C THR A 560 37.78 45.09 -8.42
N GLN A 561 39.01 45.21 -7.89
CA GLN A 561 39.22 45.52 -6.45
C GLN A 561 38.68 46.90 -6.02
N ALA A 562 38.79 47.93 -6.87
CA ALA A 562 38.25 49.27 -6.57
C ALA A 562 36.71 49.33 -6.70
N SER A 563 36.11 48.54 -7.62
CA SER A 563 34.65 48.36 -7.64
C SER A 563 34.16 47.58 -6.42
N SER A 564 34.97 46.68 -5.87
CA SER A 564 34.61 45.83 -4.73
C SER A 564 34.30 46.62 -3.44
N GLU A 565 35.13 47.62 -3.10
CA GLU A 565 34.93 48.43 -1.89
C GLU A 565 33.70 49.36 -2.01
N GLN A 566 33.50 50.00 -3.17
CA GLN A 566 32.32 50.84 -3.40
C GLN A 566 31.02 50.02 -3.40
N ILE A 567 31.03 48.84 -4.02
CA ILE A 567 29.90 47.89 -3.97
C ILE A 567 29.58 47.49 -2.53
N GLU A 568 30.60 47.31 -1.67
CA GLU A 568 30.38 47.09 -0.24
C GLU A 568 29.66 48.26 0.41
N ILE A 569 30.20 49.47 0.25
CA ILE A 569 29.64 50.67 0.86
C ILE A 569 28.19 50.84 0.44
N ASP A 570 27.89 50.67 -0.85
CA ASP A 570 26.55 50.82 -1.40
C ASP A 570 25.59 49.77 -0.84
N PHE A 571 26.02 48.50 -0.75
CA PHE A 571 25.20 47.41 -0.22
C PHE A 571 24.89 47.60 1.28
N TYR A 572 25.92 47.89 2.08
CA TYR A 572 25.78 48.14 3.51
C TYR A 572 24.92 49.38 3.80
N THR A 573 25.07 50.41 2.98
CA THR A 573 24.24 51.62 3.04
C THR A 573 22.78 51.29 2.70
N ALA A 574 22.52 50.52 1.65
CA ALA A 574 21.18 50.11 1.26
C ALA A 574 20.51 49.28 2.36
N PHE A 575 21.22 48.31 2.94
CA PHE A 575 20.73 47.51 4.07
C PHE A 575 20.38 48.37 5.29
N SER A 576 21.25 49.32 5.63
CA SER A 576 21.01 50.28 6.71
C SER A 576 19.81 51.19 6.43
N CYS A 577 19.63 51.63 5.18
CA CYS A 577 18.47 52.41 4.77
C CYS A 577 17.17 51.62 4.96
N GLU A 578 17.15 50.32 4.65
CA GLU A 578 15.98 49.46 4.87
C GLU A 578 15.65 49.27 6.36
N LEU A 579 16.67 49.13 7.23
CA LEU A 579 16.48 49.15 8.69
C LEU A 579 15.83 50.46 9.15
N VAL A 580 16.36 51.59 8.69
CA VAL A 580 15.82 52.93 9.00
C VAL A 580 14.38 53.05 8.53
N GLU A 581 14.07 52.64 7.30
CA GLU A 581 12.70 52.66 6.78
C GLU A 581 11.75 51.81 7.61
N PHE A 582 12.18 50.62 8.03
CA PHE A 582 11.38 49.78 8.93
C PHE A 582 11.13 50.48 10.27
N PHE A 583 12.17 50.98 10.94
CA PHE A 583 12.02 51.68 12.23
C PHE A 583 11.10 52.89 12.13
N LEU A 584 11.24 53.70 11.06
CA LEU A 584 10.33 54.81 10.79
C LEU A 584 8.89 54.34 10.59
N SER A 585 8.68 53.22 9.90
CA SER A 585 7.32 52.68 9.69
C SER A 585 6.65 52.30 11.01
N ARG A 586 7.42 51.80 11.99
CA ARG A 586 6.92 51.43 13.33
C ARG A 586 6.61 52.64 14.22
N LEU A 587 7.33 53.74 14.04
CA LEU A 587 7.18 54.97 14.82
C LEU A 587 6.10 55.93 14.29
N ARG A 588 5.50 55.64 13.13
CA ARG A 588 4.43 56.45 12.55
C ARG A 588 3.08 56.12 13.15
N LEU A 589 2.18 57.11 13.10
CA LEU A 589 0.76 56.91 13.34
C LEU A 589 0.18 55.90 12.33
N ARG A 590 -0.81 55.13 12.78
CA ARG A 590 -1.57 54.21 11.95
C ARG A 590 -2.33 54.99 10.88
N LYS A 591 -2.64 54.32 9.76
CA LYS A 591 -3.36 54.96 8.65
C LYS A 591 -4.72 55.48 9.14
N GLY A 592 -4.95 56.79 8.98
CA GLY A 592 -6.19 57.47 9.39
C GLY A 592 -6.10 58.18 10.73
N GLU A 593 -5.09 57.89 11.55
CA GLU A 593 -4.91 58.50 12.87
C GLU A 593 -4.24 59.87 12.78
N LYS A 594 -4.60 60.76 13.71
CA LYS A 594 -4.02 62.11 13.85
C LYS A 594 -3.76 62.41 15.32
N ALA A 595 -2.71 63.19 15.58
CA ALA A 595 -2.45 63.73 16.91
C ALA A 595 -3.53 64.77 17.26
N ASN A 596 -4.04 64.70 18.49
CA ASN A 596 -5.02 65.63 19.04
C ASN A 596 -4.32 66.46 20.12
N ASN A 597 -4.47 67.79 20.09
CA ASN A 597 -3.85 68.70 21.06
C ASN A 597 -2.33 68.47 21.23
N ASP A 598 -1.59 68.45 20.11
CA ASP A 598 -0.14 68.28 20.03
C ASP A 598 0.44 66.94 20.53
N GLN A 599 -0.39 65.98 20.96
CA GLN A 599 0.02 64.63 21.37
C GLN A 599 -0.83 63.54 20.71
N TYR A 600 -0.33 62.30 20.73
CA TYR A 600 -1.10 61.12 20.32
C TYR A 600 -1.13 60.07 21.43
N ASP A 601 -2.12 59.19 21.37
CA ASP A 601 -2.23 58.07 22.30
C ASP A 601 -1.48 56.83 21.79
N ASN A 602 -1.09 55.95 22.73
CA ASN A 602 -0.37 54.71 22.41
C ASN A 602 -1.08 53.83 21.36
N HIS A 603 -2.42 53.85 21.30
CA HIS A 603 -3.17 53.04 20.33
C HIS A 603 -3.09 53.59 18.89
N GLN A 604 -2.81 54.88 18.74
CA GLN A 604 -2.76 55.58 17.45
C GLN A 604 -1.44 55.37 16.71
N VAL A 605 -0.37 54.99 17.42
CA VAL A 605 0.94 54.67 16.83
C VAL A 605 1.01 53.21 16.39
N THR A 606 1.82 52.92 15.38
CA THR A 606 1.99 51.56 14.84
C THR A 606 2.64 50.64 15.89
N GLU A 607 3.72 51.07 16.54
CA GLU A 607 4.30 50.40 17.70
C GLU A 607 3.74 50.94 19.02
N GLN A 608 2.85 50.17 19.64
CA GLN A 608 2.22 50.55 20.90
C GLN A 608 3.15 50.39 22.11
N SER A 609 4.16 49.50 22.04
CA SER A 609 5.07 49.29 23.15
C SER A 609 6.07 50.43 23.30
N ILE A 610 6.05 51.08 24.46
CA ILE A 610 6.99 52.14 24.83
C ILE A 610 8.43 51.64 24.72
N ILE A 611 8.72 50.43 25.21
CA ILE A 611 10.06 49.81 25.18
C ILE A 611 10.58 49.75 23.74
N TRP A 612 9.76 49.22 22.82
CA TRP A 612 10.14 49.11 21.41
C TRP A 612 10.24 50.46 20.70
N ARG A 613 9.40 51.45 21.05
CA ARG A 613 9.57 52.83 20.54
C ARG A 613 10.91 53.43 20.96
N LYS A 614 11.33 53.26 22.22
CA LYS A 614 12.66 53.67 22.70
C LYS A 614 13.77 52.95 21.92
N GLY A 615 13.62 51.66 21.70
CA GLY A 615 14.53 50.83 20.88
C GLY A 615 14.72 51.37 19.47
N TYR A 616 13.63 51.59 18.74
CA TYR A 616 13.67 52.09 17.37
C TYR A 616 14.29 53.50 17.29
N VAL A 617 14.00 54.40 18.24
CA VAL A 617 14.62 55.73 18.28
C VAL A 617 16.13 55.66 18.53
N ASN A 618 16.57 54.78 19.43
CA ASN A 618 17.99 54.56 19.67
C ASN A 618 18.68 53.89 18.47
N ALA A 619 18.06 52.89 17.85
CA ALA A 619 18.60 52.27 16.65
C ALA A 619 18.75 53.27 15.48
N LEU A 620 17.77 54.17 15.29
CA LEU A 620 17.86 55.27 14.32
C LEU A 620 19.01 56.24 14.63
N LYS A 621 19.25 56.54 15.92
CA LYS A 621 20.36 57.38 16.37
C LYS A 621 21.71 56.74 16.04
N GLU A 622 21.85 55.43 16.24
CA GLU A 622 23.10 54.70 15.92
C GLU A 622 23.34 54.61 14.41
N LEU A 623 22.31 54.31 13.61
CA LEU A 623 22.42 54.20 12.14
C LEU A 623 22.77 55.53 11.45
N GLY A 624 22.24 56.65 11.94
CA GLY A 624 22.67 57.99 11.53
C GLY A 624 22.24 58.46 10.12
N PHE A 625 21.50 57.66 9.36
CA PHE A 625 20.99 58.04 8.03
C PHE A 625 19.70 58.89 8.12
N ASP A 626 19.58 59.97 7.34
CA ASP A 626 18.40 60.87 7.38
C ASP A 626 17.36 60.61 6.25
N LEU A 627 17.70 59.79 5.26
CA LEU A 627 16.85 59.43 4.09
C LEU A 627 16.18 60.65 3.41
N GLY A 628 16.99 61.64 3.00
CA GLY A 628 16.46 62.86 2.36
C GLY A 628 15.56 63.68 3.30
N GLY A 629 15.74 63.54 4.61
CA GLY A 629 15.04 64.30 5.63
C GLY A 629 13.83 63.62 6.27
N LYS A 630 13.57 62.36 5.93
CA LYS A 630 12.44 61.62 6.50
C LYS A 630 12.65 61.32 7.99
N VAL A 631 13.89 61.01 8.40
CA VAL A 631 14.18 60.68 9.81
C VAL A 631 14.04 61.91 10.68
N HIS A 632 14.67 63.04 10.32
CA HIS A 632 14.58 64.25 11.13
C HIS A 632 13.15 64.74 11.31
N LYS A 633 12.29 64.62 10.28
CA LYS A 633 10.87 65.01 10.37
C LYS A 633 10.12 64.12 11.34
N THR A 634 10.30 62.81 11.20
CA THR A 634 9.61 61.82 12.05
C THR A 634 10.06 61.93 13.50
N ILE A 635 11.38 62.04 13.75
CA ILE A 635 11.92 62.19 15.10
C ILE A 635 11.51 63.52 15.73
N ASN A 636 11.45 64.62 14.97
CA ASN A 636 10.96 65.90 15.49
C ASN A 636 9.48 65.84 15.87
N PHE A 637 8.66 65.09 15.13
CA PHE A 637 7.27 64.82 15.49
C PHE A 637 7.18 64.02 16.81
N ILE A 638 7.93 62.93 16.94
CA ILE A 638 7.97 62.09 18.15
C ILE A 638 8.43 62.88 19.37
N LYS A 639 9.51 63.67 19.23
CA LYS A 639 10.05 64.54 20.27
C LYS A 639 8.99 65.46 20.88
N LYS A 640 8.01 65.91 20.08
CA LYS A 640 6.95 66.82 20.52
C LYS A 640 5.70 66.07 21.01
N SER A 641 5.37 64.95 20.38
CA SER A 641 4.01 64.41 20.40
C SER A 641 3.87 63.00 20.98
N ASP A 642 4.98 62.27 21.23
CA ASP A 642 4.88 60.93 21.85
C ASP A 642 4.35 61.04 23.29
N PRO A 643 3.46 60.14 23.73
CA PRO A 643 2.89 60.19 25.08
C PRO A 643 3.94 59.93 26.18
N ASP A 644 5.00 59.16 25.91
CA ASP A 644 6.04 58.84 26.90
C ASP A 644 7.17 59.87 26.91
N GLU A 645 7.48 60.42 28.08
CA GLU A 645 8.54 61.42 28.24
C GLU A 645 9.94 60.88 27.88
N GLY A 646 10.22 59.63 28.25
CA GLY A 646 11.50 59.00 27.91
C GLY A 646 11.68 58.79 26.41
N VAL A 647 10.60 58.47 25.67
CA VAL A 647 10.63 58.42 24.20
C VAL A 647 10.90 59.82 23.62
N ARG A 648 10.26 60.87 24.15
CA ARG A 648 10.48 62.26 23.72
C ARG A 648 11.93 62.71 23.95
N GLU A 649 12.51 62.39 25.10
CA GLU A 649 13.90 62.73 25.43
C GLU A 649 14.88 62.07 24.46
N LEU A 650 14.75 60.75 24.24
CA LEU A 650 15.58 60.00 23.30
C LEU A 650 15.43 60.52 21.87
N ALA A 651 14.21 60.89 21.46
CA ALA A 651 13.98 61.54 20.16
C ALA A 651 14.69 62.90 20.07
N GLY A 652 14.74 63.67 21.16
CA GLY A 652 15.53 64.90 21.26
C GLY A 652 17.03 64.67 21.04
N GLN A 653 17.59 63.59 21.59
CA GLN A 653 18.98 63.20 21.38
C GLN A 653 19.23 62.72 19.95
N CYS A 654 18.34 61.86 19.42
CA CYS A 654 18.39 61.34 18.05
C CYS A 654 18.34 62.49 17.02
N TYR A 655 17.45 63.47 17.20
CA TYR A 655 17.32 64.64 16.33
C TYR A 655 18.64 65.43 16.21
N LYS A 656 19.35 65.63 17.33
CA LYS A 656 20.65 66.32 17.34
C LYS A 656 21.73 65.48 16.64
N ALA A 657 21.72 64.17 16.82
CA ALA A 657 22.70 63.26 16.24
C ALA A 657 22.55 63.13 14.72
N VAL A 658 21.35 62.78 14.22
CA VAL A 658 21.10 62.58 12.78
C VAL A 658 21.41 63.85 11.98
N ARG A 659 21.09 65.03 12.50
CA ARG A 659 21.41 66.32 11.87
C ARG A 659 22.91 66.60 11.75
N ARG A 660 23.73 66.06 12.66
CA ARG A 660 25.20 66.19 12.63
C ARG A 660 25.83 65.15 11.70
N HIS A 661 25.30 63.94 11.66
CA HIS A 661 25.84 62.82 10.88
C HIS A 661 25.43 62.81 9.41
N ALA A 662 24.35 63.51 9.02
CA ALA A 662 23.91 63.61 7.62
C ALA A 662 24.94 64.24 6.63
N LYS A 663 26.10 64.71 7.11
CA LYS A 663 27.16 65.34 6.31
C LYS A 663 28.48 64.53 6.26
N SER A 664 28.57 63.38 6.92
CA SER A 664 29.77 62.53 6.90
C SER A 664 29.65 61.43 5.85
N ASN A 665 30.74 61.14 5.14
CA ASN A 665 30.87 59.91 4.33
C ASN A 665 31.39 58.79 5.24
N PRO A 666 30.53 57.84 5.70
CA PRO A 666 30.95 56.78 6.60
C PRO A 666 31.80 55.73 5.87
N SER A 667 32.82 55.19 6.53
CA SER A 667 33.53 54.00 6.02
C SER A 667 32.66 52.74 6.21
N VAL A 668 32.96 51.65 5.47
CA VAL A 668 32.29 50.34 5.66
C VAL A 668 32.31 49.92 7.14
N LYS A 669 33.46 50.08 7.80
CA LYS A 669 33.63 49.73 9.22
C LYS A 669 32.72 50.55 10.13
N ASP A 670 32.46 51.81 9.81
CA ASP A 670 31.55 52.66 10.57
C ASP A 670 30.09 52.22 10.36
N ILE A 671 29.71 51.81 9.15
CA ILE A 671 28.37 51.28 8.84
C ILE A 671 28.15 49.93 9.55
N LYS A 672 29.12 49.01 9.51
CA LYS A 672 29.03 47.72 10.26
C LYS A 672 28.81 47.96 11.75
N ARG A 673 29.60 48.87 12.35
CA ARG A 673 29.44 49.26 13.76
C ARG A 673 28.04 49.81 14.07
N SER A 674 27.49 50.63 13.18
CA SER A 674 26.17 51.22 13.39
C SER A 674 25.06 50.18 13.28
N ILE A 675 25.18 49.19 12.37
CA ILE A 675 24.27 48.04 12.26
C ILE A 675 24.31 47.21 13.55
N VAL A 676 25.50 46.84 14.03
CA VAL A 676 25.69 46.10 15.29
C VAL A 676 25.08 46.85 16.47
N ALA A 677 25.34 48.17 16.57
CA ALA A 677 24.81 48.99 17.65
C ALA A 677 23.28 49.12 17.59
N ALA A 678 22.71 49.21 16.39
CA ALA A 678 21.26 49.24 16.18
C ALA A 678 20.60 47.92 16.58
N GLU A 679 21.14 46.78 16.16
CA GLU A 679 20.66 45.44 16.53
C GLU A 679 20.71 45.23 18.05
N TRP A 680 21.78 45.67 18.72
CA TRP A 680 21.92 45.57 20.17
C TRP A 680 20.76 46.25 20.91
N TRP A 681 20.31 47.42 20.45
CA TRP A 681 19.15 48.10 21.04
C TRP A 681 17.85 47.29 20.87
N LEU A 682 17.67 46.59 19.74
CA LEU A 682 16.51 45.72 19.54
C LEU A 682 16.52 44.51 20.45
N LEU A 683 17.69 43.89 20.63
CA LEU A 683 17.88 42.74 21.55
C LEU A 683 17.63 43.14 23.01
N LEU A 684 18.09 44.32 23.42
CA LEU A 684 17.78 44.88 24.73
C LEU A 684 16.27 45.11 24.90
N CYS A 685 15.61 45.68 23.89
CA CYS A 685 14.16 45.92 23.94
C CYS A 685 13.37 44.62 24.01
N GLN A 686 13.80 43.58 23.33
CA GLN A 686 13.18 42.26 23.42
C GLN A 686 13.27 41.71 24.85
N ARG A 687 14.46 41.68 25.46
CA ARG A 687 14.62 41.21 26.85
C ARG A 687 13.77 42.01 27.83
N GLN A 688 13.82 43.34 27.73
CA GLN A 688 12.99 44.21 28.57
C GLN A 688 11.49 43.98 28.34
N GLY A 689 11.07 43.77 27.09
CA GLY A 689 9.69 43.46 26.74
C GLY A 689 9.20 42.12 27.31
N LEU A 690 10.11 41.14 27.42
CA LEU A 690 9.88 39.85 28.08
C LEU A 690 10.02 39.90 29.61
N LYS A 691 10.35 41.07 30.19
CA LYS A 691 10.62 41.28 31.62
C LYS A 691 11.77 40.43 32.16
N GLU A 692 12.73 40.12 31.28
CA GLU A 692 13.95 39.39 31.63
C GLU A 692 15.01 40.34 32.20
N GLU A 693 15.79 39.88 33.16
CA GLU A 693 16.90 40.65 33.71
C GLU A 693 18.02 40.87 32.67
N VAL A 694 18.67 42.02 32.77
CA VAL A 694 19.82 42.40 31.95
C VAL A 694 20.98 42.75 32.86
N ASN A 695 22.09 42.04 32.71
CA ASN A 695 23.33 42.38 33.41
C ASN A 695 23.97 43.59 32.73
N GLU A 696 23.70 44.80 33.21
CA GLU A 696 24.11 46.05 32.56
C GLU A 696 25.62 46.15 32.33
N GLN A 697 26.43 45.74 33.31
CA GLN A 697 27.90 45.83 33.21
C GLN A 697 28.45 44.90 32.12
N GLU A 698 28.00 43.65 32.10
CA GLU A 698 28.44 42.67 31.10
C GLU A 698 27.83 42.99 29.72
N ALA A 699 26.59 43.50 29.66
CA ALA A 699 25.95 43.94 28.42
C ALA A 699 26.74 45.07 27.71
N ILE A 700 27.25 46.05 28.47
CA ILE A 700 28.13 47.10 27.93
C ILE A 700 29.44 46.52 27.41
N LYS A 701 30.02 45.54 28.12
CA LYS A 701 31.25 44.86 27.70
C LYS A 701 31.03 44.07 26.40
N THR A 702 29.93 43.31 26.30
CA THR A 702 29.52 42.60 25.08
C THR A 702 29.38 43.57 23.91
N ARG A 703 28.64 44.68 24.10
CA ARG A 703 28.46 45.71 23.06
C ARG A 703 29.79 46.28 22.57
N ARG A 704 30.70 46.63 23.50
CA ARG A 704 32.04 47.16 23.14
C ARG A 704 32.87 46.14 22.37
N ASN A 705 32.79 44.86 22.72
CA ASN A 705 33.51 43.80 22.00
C ASN A 705 32.97 43.62 20.58
N LEU A 706 31.65 43.57 20.40
CA LEU A 706 31.02 43.47 19.08
C LEU A 706 31.37 44.68 18.19
N MET A 707 31.42 45.90 18.74
CA MET A 707 31.79 47.09 17.96
C MET A 707 33.30 47.21 17.64
N ARG A 708 34.17 46.51 18.38
CA ARG A 708 35.63 46.51 18.14
C ARG A 708 35.98 45.67 16.92
N ASN A 709 35.34 44.51 16.79
CA ASN A 709 35.46 43.57 15.70
C ASN A 709 34.09 43.40 15.02
N PRO A 710 33.58 44.47 14.38
CA PRO A 710 32.29 44.46 13.72
C PRO A 710 32.34 43.61 12.46
#